data_AF-A0A2P1PNF8-F1
#
_entry.id   AF-A0A2P1PNF8-F1
#
_cell.length_a   1.000
_cell.length_b   1.000
_cell.length_c   1.000
_cell.angle_alpha   90.00
_cell.angle_beta   90.00
_cell.angle_gamma   90.00
#
_symmetry.space_group_name_H-M   'P 1'
#
loop_
_entity.id
_entity.type
_entity.pdbx_description
1 polymer ?
#
loop_
_entity_poly.entity_id
_entity_poly.type
_entity_poly.pdbx_seq_one_letter_code
_entity_poly.pdbx_strand_id
1 'polypeptide(L)'
;MMKLKSLIAGLSLLGMFYNAHAAIGSLDTVPAATLLAPYFEVDTSTTNGLRSQFTVSNASNTEQVARVTLWSDRGVPVFGFDIRLDGNGTVEVNLRDLLVNGTLPASTAGGVGSCTGVLPYAALSATTTLGLRNALSGQASSLLGGQCASDTQGSARGFVTIDAANTCTASNTVFPTSVGYFADGGLGLASNNNVLFGEYAFINSGSGNAYGDALVSIEAGVASGDTFYGLMAGNGAANNREPLPNMYSARISNIPGTVPNSINRTAAIVWRDPGLAAPFACGTSGPQIPDGIGTIFDHEEQPTGTFVNANTLSRATQYLAQIGSVVSGNVVYDFRTTGIPKRQGFASHIAYTNGFDGGNSAEASMYPATAFDDSAGSPGAIFPFGACSDGLDNDGDGLVDFPADAGCFNANSNSENPACSDGLDNDLDGQTDFPADTSCASRFQEFEVTECSDGFDNDGNMFTDFPADPNCRTAADNSEFTNNNQCSDGFDNNANGLIDFPFDPLCNFPGDPTESSAACLDGFDNDTDGLVDFPADPGCTSVTDFSETAEACSDGLDNDSDGQTDFPNDRGCTSPNDNNEINPACIDGIDNDGDSLIDFPNDPGCSSSTDDAENFGPCDDGFDNDGDMLIDFPADPGCASAASTTERPQCNDTFDNDFDGLIDFPNDPQCASASQNSEEGQQCNDGIDNDGDGLTDFPASPNCASATDPSEQPECSDGIDNDNDGLADFTGVGIVFPADPGCSSATDGSEFASATLAACSDGQDNDGDGFIDYPADPGCGGAGDTNEFAANQVNGGLGHPIPAASPISLLVLVLSLMGIAGLALYRRQSA
;
A
#
# COMPACT_ATOMS: atom_id res chain seq x y z
N MET A 1 64.81 0.94 -36.17
CA MET A 1 65.48 0.03 -35.18
C MET A 1 65.07 0.51 -33.80
N MET A 2 64.71 -0.41 -32.87
CA MET A 2 64.67 -0.22 -31.39
C MET A 2 63.75 0.90 -30.83
N LYS A 3 62.74 0.54 -30.00
CA LYS A 3 62.74 0.50 -28.50
C LYS A 3 62.73 1.89 -27.82
N LEU A 4 62.02 2.16 -26.72
CA LEU A 4 60.99 1.43 -25.93
C LEU A 4 60.47 2.36 -24.77
N LYS A 5 59.22 2.17 -24.30
CA LYS A 5 58.60 2.52 -22.98
C LYS A 5 57.45 3.56 -22.98
N SER A 6 56.56 3.38 -21.99
CA SER A 6 55.20 3.95 -21.74
C SER A 6 54.10 3.20 -22.49
N LEU A 7 53.30 2.29 -21.91
CA LEU A 7 52.97 1.90 -20.53
C LEU A 7 51.95 2.82 -19.79
N ILE A 8 50.86 2.18 -19.32
CA ILE A 8 49.74 2.68 -18.48
C ILE A 8 48.81 3.74 -19.13
N ALA A 9 47.78 3.22 -19.81
CA ALA A 9 46.40 3.74 -19.91
C ALA A 9 45.62 2.72 -20.76
N GLY A 10 44.76 1.89 -20.15
CA GLY A 10 44.14 0.75 -20.84
C GLY A 10 44.02 -0.52 -19.99
N LEU A 11 43.45 -0.38 -18.79
CA LEU A 11 42.99 -1.47 -17.94
C LEU A 11 41.72 -0.94 -17.23
N SER A 12 40.76 -1.83 -16.93
CA SER A 12 39.37 -1.50 -16.52
C SER A 12 38.42 -1.07 -17.65
N LEU A 13 38.17 -2.01 -18.56
CA LEU A 13 36.80 -2.28 -19.01
C LEU A 13 36.52 -3.76 -18.72
N LEU A 14 36.44 -4.08 -17.42
CA LEU A 14 36.18 -5.42 -16.91
C LEU A 14 34.75 -5.42 -16.36
N GLY A 15 33.92 -6.32 -16.87
CA GLY A 15 32.47 -6.12 -16.92
C GLY A 15 31.76 -5.96 -15.57
N MET A 16 30.80 -5.03 -15.55
CA MET A 16 29.49 -5.28 -14.97
C MET A 16 28.61 -5.89 -16.05
N PHE A 17 28.74 -7.20 -16.24
CA PHE A 17 27.61 -7.98 -16.72
C PHE A 17 26.74 -8.21 -15.49
N TYR A 18 25.63 -7.48 -15.37
CA TYR A 18 24.56 -7.87 -14.47
C TYR A 18 24.08 -9.25 -14.93
N ASN A 19 24.47 -10.28 -14.20
CA ASN A 19 23.77 -11.55 -14.25
C ASN A 19 22.45 -11.29 -13.50
N ALA A 20 21.31 -11.62 -14.10
CA ALA A 20 20.07 -11.71 -13.32
C ALA A 20 20.32 -12.73 -12.20
N HIS A 21 20.17 -12.28 -10.95
CA HIS A 21 20.32 -13.15 -9.79
C HIS A 21 18.94 -13.61 -9.36
N ALA A 22 18.77 -14.93 -9.32
CA ALA A 22 17.63 -15.61 -8.74
C ALA A 22 17.36 -15.12 -7.30
N ALA A 23 16.32 -14.30 -7.11
CA ALA A 23 15.82 -13.95 -5.79
C ALA A 23 14.85 -15.04 -5.34
N ILE A 24 15.35 -16.00 -4.56
CA ILE A 24 14.61 -17.20 -4.13
C ILE A 24 13.33 -16.79 -3.38
N GLY A 25 12.18 -17.26 -3.86
CA GLY A 25 10.86 -16.92 -3.32
C GLY A 25 10.16 -15.74 -4.00
N SER A 26 10.77 -15.11 -5.02
CA SER A 26 10.12 -14.13 -5.89
C SER A 26 9.53 -14.76 -7.15
N LEU A 27 8.56 -14.08 -7.79
CA LEU A 27 8.01 -14.49 -9.08
C LEU A 27 8.72 -13.76 -10.23
N ASP A 28 9.95 -14.18 -10.53
CA ASP A 28 10.72 -13.67 -11.68
C ASP A 28 10.70 -14.64 -12.89
N THR A 29 10.87 -14.10 -14.08
CA THR A 29 10.81 -14.79 -15.39
C THR A 29 12.16 -15.40 -15.82
N VAL A 30 13.02 -15.70 -14.84
CA VAL A 30 14.34 -16.31 -15.04
C VAL A 30 14.27 -17.82 -15.33
N PRO A 31 15.34 -18.43 -15.90
CA PRO A 31 15.34 -19.85 -16.27
C PRO A 31 15.24 -20.77 -15.04
N ALA A 32 14.18 -21.56 -14.97
CA ALA A 32 13.84 -22.40 -13.82
C ALA A 32 14.25 -23.87 -13.95
N ALA A 33 14.19 -24.61 -12.83
CA ALA A 33 14.34 -26.07 -12.82
C ALA A 33 12.99 -26.81 -12.88
N THR A 34 11.88 -26.12 -12.66
CA THR A 34 10.51 -26.56 -12.96
C THR A 34 9.74 -25.38 -13.56
N LEU A 35 8.92 -25.64 -14.57
CA LEU A 35 7.89 -24.71 -15.03
C LEU A 35 6.50 -25.25 -14.70
N LEU A 36 5.60 -24.38 -14.25
CA LEU A 36 4.18 -24.66 -14.04
C LEU A 36 3.34 -23.98 -15.11
N ALA A 37 2.54 -24.75 -15.84
CA ALA A 37 1.39 -24.23 -16.59
C ALA A 37 0.17 -24.32 -15.68
N PRO A 38 -0.31 -23.20 -15.09
CA PRO A 38 -1.22 -23.24 -13.95
C PRO A 38 -2.60 -23.82 -14.29
N TYR A 39 -3.06 -23.69 -15.54
CA TYR A 39 -4.29 -24.31 -16.05
C TYR A 39 -4.12 -24.76 -17.50
N PHE A 40 -4.77 -25.87 -17.88
CA PHE A 40 -4.99 -26.27 -19.27
C PHE A 40 -6.43 -26.73 -19.49
N GLU A 41 -6.94 -26.51 -20.71
CA GLU A 41 -8.23 -27.05 -21.16
C GLU A 41 -8.18 -27.51 -22.62
N VAL A 42 -8.79 -28.67 -22.89
CA VAL A 42 -9.01 -29.17 -24.24
C VAL A 42 -10.45 -29.69 -24.40
N ASP A 43 -11.24 -29.02 -25.24
CA ASP A 43 -12.51 -29.58 -25.73
C ASP A 43 -12.20 -30.69 -26.76
N THR A 44 -12.49 -31.94 -26.37
CA THR A 44 -12.28 -33.10 -27.25
C THR A 44 -13.51 -33.48 -28.08
N SER A 45 -14.62 -32.74 -27.94
CA SER A 45 -15.91 -33.04 -28.59
C SER A 45 -16.08 -32.38 -29.97
N THR A 46 -15.58 -31.15 -30.16
CA THR A 46 -15.63 -30.44 -31.46
C THR A 46 -14.25 -30.38 -32.11
N THR A 47 -14.16 -30.19 -33.44
CA THR A 47 -12.87 -30.13 -34.15
C THR A 47 -12.08 -28.84 -33.91
N ASN A 48 -12.80 -27.74 -33.67
CA ASN A 48 -12.25 -26.39 -33.54
C ASN A 48 -12.27 -25.88 -32.08
N GLY A 49 -12.70 -26.71 -31.14
CA GLY A 49 -12.84 -26.36 -29.74
C GLY A 49 -11.52 -26.02 -29.07
N LEU A 50 -11.65 -25.35 -27.92
CA LEU A 50 -10.56 -24.82 -27.10
C LEU A 50 -9.41 -25.83 -26.97
N ARG A 51 -8.18 -25.34 -27.15
CA ARG A 51 -6.94 -26.09 -26.92
C ARG A 51 -5.98 -25.27 -26.09
N SER A 52 -5.32 -25.89 -25.12
CA SER A 52 -4.07 -25.39 -24.57
C SER A 52 -2.87 -25.92 -25.35
N GLN A 53 -1.90 -25.05 -25.57
CA GLN A 53 -0.54 -25.39 -25.99
C GLN A 53 0.47 -24.63 -25.13
N PHE A 54 1.70 -25.12 -25.04
CA PHE A 54 2.79 -24.41 -24.37
C PHE A 54 4.11 -24.60 -25.12
N THR A 55 5.01 -23.64 -24.97
CA THR A 55 6.40 -23.70 -25.44
C THR A 55 7.32 -24.02 -24.27
N VAL A 56 8.39 -24.77 -24.53
CA VAL A 56 9.48 -24.95 -23.56
C VAL A 56 10.78 -24.67 -24.29
N SER A 57 11.55 -23.72 -23.75
CA SER A 57 12.83 -23.25 -24.26
C SER A 57 13.94 -23.59 -23.27
N ASN A 58 15.13 -23.82 -23.81
CA ASN A 58 16.33 -24.14 -23.06
C ASN A 58 17.29 -22.95 -23.06
N ALA A 59 17.59 -22.40 -21.87
CA ALA A 59 18.54 -21.29 -21.70
C ALA A 59 20.02 -21.74 -21.83
N SER A 60 20.29 -23.05 -21.78
CA SER A 60 21.62 -23.61 -21.96
C SER A 60 21.99 -23.79 -23.43
N ASN A 61 23.24 -23.48 -23.78
CA ASN A 61 23.84 -23.86 -25.06
C ASN A 61 24.12 -25.37 -25.19
N THR A 62 23.88 -26.15 -24.12
CA THR A 62 23.92 -27.62 -24.13
C THR A 62 22.52 -28.21 -24.16
N GLU A 63 22.38 -29.37 -24.81
CA GLU A 63 21.11 -30.11 -24.89
C GLU A 63 20.59 -30.52 -23.50
N GLN A 64 19.31 -30.27 -23.24
CA GLN A 64 18.63 -30.63 -22.00
C GLN A 64 17.49 -31.63 -22.28
N VAL A 65 17.04 -32.30 -21.23
CA VAL A 65 15.80 -33.06 -21.20
C VAL A 65 14.86 -32.38 -20.21
N ALA A 66 13.59 -32.22 -20.57
CA ALA A 66 12.56 -31.81 -19.62
C ALA A 66 11.46 -32.88 -19.52
N ARG A 67 10.99 -33.14 -18.30
CA ARG A 67 9.96 -34.12 -17.98
C ARG A 67 8.62 -33.41 -17.78
N VAL A 68 7.73 -33.57 -18.75
CA VAL A 68 6.36 -33.07 -18.69
C VAL A 68 5.51 -34.05 -17.88
N THR A 69 4.81 -33.57 -16.86
CA THR A 69 3.78 -34.32 -16.10
C THR A 69 2.43 -33.63 -16.23
N LEU A 70 1.42 -34.36 -16.71
CA LEU A 70 0.03 -33.92 -16.73
C LEU A 70 -0.66 -34.31 -15.44
N TRP A 71 -1.17 -33.31 -14.74
CA TRP A 71 -1.95 -33.43 -13.51
C TRP A 71 -3.42 -33.16 -13.80
N SER A 72 -4.31 -33.74 -13.00
CA SER A 72 -5.74 -33.44 -13.06
C SER A 72 -6.12 -32.15 -12.32
N ASP A 73 -7.35 -31.68 -12.49
CA ASP A 73 -7.93 -30.58 -11.69
C ASP A 73 -8.07 -30.89 -10.18
N ARG A 74 -7.87 -32.15 -9.77
CA ARG A 74 -7.76 -32.57 -8.35
C ARG A 74 -6.31 -32.89 -7.93
N GLY A 75 -5.31 -32.56 -8.76
CA GLY A 75 -3.89 -32.77 -8.42
C GLY A 75 -3.41 -34.22 -8.50
N VAL A 76 -4.15 -35.12 -9.16
CA VAL A 76 -3.72 -36.51 -9.37
C VAL A 76 -2.84 -36.57 -10.62
N PRO A 77 -1.61 -37.08 -10.57
CA PRO A 77 -0.76 -37.21 -11.75
C PRO A 77 -1.28 -38.34 -12.65
N VAL A 78 -1.52 -38.03 -13.93
CA VAL A 78 -2.20 -38.94 -14.86
C VAL A 78 -1.23 -39.56 -15.87
N PHE A 79 -0.31 -38.76 -16.41
CA PHE A 79 0.54 -39.17 -17.54
C PHE A 79 1.75 -38.26 -17.67
N GLY A 80 2.93 -38.85 -17.91
CA GLY A 80 4.18 -38.10 -18.10
C GLY A 80 4.94 -38.53 -19.36
N PHE A 81 5.76 -37.62 -19.89
CA PHE A 81 6.61 -37.86 -21.06
C PHE A 81 7.78 -36.87 -21.10
N ASP A 82 8.83 -37.23 -21.81
CA ASP A 82 10.04 -36.40 -21.95
C ASP A 82 10.00 -35.57 -23.23
N ILE A 83 10.55 -34.36 -23.19
CA ILE A 83 10.89 -33.58 -24.38
C ILE A 83 12.42 -33.36 -24.42
N ARG A 84 12.98 -33.49 -25.63
CA ARG A 84 14.39 -33.16 -25.91
C ARG A 84 14.47 -31.70 -26.33
N LEU A 85 15.29 -30.91 -25.63
CA LEU A 85 15.55 -29.51 -25.96
C LEU A 85 16.99 -29.39 -26.49
N ASP A 86 17.14 -29.02 -27.76
CA ASP A 86 18.44 -28.64 -28.32
C ASP A 86 19.04 -27.45 -27.54
N GLY A 87 20.36 -27.25 -27.64
CA GLY A 87 21.02 -26.08 -27.04
C GLY A 87 20.45 -24.78 -27.63
N ASN A 88 19.96 -23.88 -26.78
CA ASN A 88 19.17 -22.70 -27.15
C ASN A 88 17.92 -23.02 -28.02
N GLY A 89 17.36 -24.23 -27.88
CA GLY A 89 16.22 -24.71 -28.65
C GLY A 89 14.88 -24.64 -27.92
N THR A 90 13.79 -24.57 -28.68
CA THR A 90 12.40 -24.50 -28.20
C THR A 90 11.56 -25.63 -28.79
N VAL A 91 10.67 -26.21 -27.99
CA VAL A 91 9.67 -27.21 -28.40
C VAL A 91 8.27 -26.73 -28.05
N GLU A 92 7.35 -26.74 -29.04
CA GLU A 92 5.91 -26.53 -28.81
C GLU A 92 5.23 -27.87 -28.48
N VAL A 93 4.32 -27.84 -27.50
CA VAL A 93 3.49 -28.97 -27.07
C VAL A 93 2.01 -28.59 -27.18
N ASN A 94 1.33 -29.09 -28.21
CA ASN A 94 -0.13 -28.99 -28.34
C ASN A 94 -0.82 -30.15 -27.62
N LEU A 95 -1.46 -29.88 -26.47
CA LEU A 95 -2.15 -30.92 -25.69
C LEU A 95 -3.33 -31.55 -26.45
N ARG A 96 -3.90 -30.85 -27.45
CA ARG A 96 -4.96 -31.40 -28.31
C ARG A 96 -4.47 -32.59 -29.14
N ASP A 97 -3.24 -32.57 -29.64
CA ASP A 97 -2.69 -33.68 -30.41
C ASP A 97 -2.43 -34.92 -29.55
N LEU A 98 -2.04 -34.71 -28.29
CA LEU A 98 -1.90 -35.79 -27.32
C LEU A 98 -3.26 -36.42 -26.95
N LEU A 99 -4.26 -35.58 -26.63
CA LEU A 99 -5.56 -36.02 -26.12
C LEU A 99 -6.54 -36.50 -27.21
N VAL A 100 -6.47 -35.96 -28.42
CA VAL A 100 -7.34 -36.35 -29.54
C VAL A 100 -6.66 -37.39 -30.42
N ASN A 101 -5.43 -37.13 -30.86
CA ASN A 101 -4.72 -37.92 -31.87
C ASN A 101 -3.79 -38.99 -31.27
N GLY A 102 -3.46 -38.91 -29.98
CA GLY A 102 -2.48 -39.80 -29.34
C GLY A 102 -1.04 -39.49 -29.75
N THR A 103 -0.78 -38.30 -30.30
CA THR A 103 0.53 -37.89 -30.83
C THR A 103 1.31 -37.15 -29.75
N LEU A 104 2.53 -37.63 -29.46
CA LEU A 104 3.48 -36.95 -28.58
C LEU A 104 4.39 -36.00 -29.38
N PRO A 105 4.99 -34.97 -28.76
CA PRO A 105 5.89 -34.03 -29.44
C PRO A 105 7.02 -34.74 -30.18
N ALA A 106 7.31 -34.28 -31.40
CA ALA A 106 8.26 -34.92 -32.31
C ALA A 106 9.73 -34.61 -31.96
N SER A 107 10.15 -34.96 -30.75
CA SER A 107 11.55 -34.89 -30.31
C SER A 107 12.46 -35.64 -31.29
N THR A 108 13.46 -34.95 -31.83
CA THR A 108 14.38 -35.48 -32.83
C THR A 108 15.22 -36.64 -32.28
N ALA A 109 15.51 -37.63 -33.13
CA ALA A 109 16.10 -38.89 -32.73
C ALA A 109 17.63 -38.80 -32.49
N GLY A 110 18.02 -38.46 -31.27
CA GLY A 110 19.37 -38.65 -30.74
C GLY A 110 20.12 -37.35 -30.40
N GLY A 111 20.86 -37.40 -29.29
CA GLY A 111 21.56 -36.27 -28.70
C GLY A 111 22.17 -36.65 -27.35
N VAL A 112 21.45 -36.47 -26.25
CA VAL A 112 21.83 -37.06 -24.95
C VAL A 112 21.74 -38.60 -25.02
N GLY A 113 22.80 -39.28 -24.57
CA GLY A 113 22.86 -40.75 -24.59
C GLY A 113 21.72 -41.44 -23.85
N SER A 114 21.19 -40.81 -22.79
CA SER A 114 20.08 -41.31 -21.95
C SER A 114 18.74 -41.45 -22.69
N CYS A 115 18.53 -40.70 -23.78
CA CYS A 115 17.28 -40.73 -24.56
C CYS A 115 17.27 -41.73 -25.72
N THR A 116 18.39 -42.46 -25.92
CA THR A 116 18.58 -43.39 -27.03
C THR A 116 17.60 -44.58 -26.95
N GLY A 117 16.65 -44.64 -27.87
CA GLY A 117 15.60 -45.67 -27.87
C GLY A 117 14.39 -45.37 -26.98
N VAL A 118 14.35 -44.18 -26.35
CA VAL A 118 13.16 -43.62 -25.70
C VAL A 118 12.44 -42.67 -26.65
N LEU A 119 13.20 -41.76 -27.27
CA LEU A 119 12.69 -40.75 -28.20
C LEU A 119 13.08 -41.06 -29.66
N PRO A 120 12.24 -40.70 -30.65
CA PRO A 120 10.87 -40.20 -30.52
C PRO A 120 9.91 -41.30 -30.02
N TYR A 121 8.90 -40.90 -29.24
CA TYR A 121 7.85 -41.81 -28.82
C TYR A 121 7.03 -42.33 -30.01
N ALA A 122 6.55 -43.58 -29.90
CA ALA A 122 5.49 -44.08 -30.74
C ALA A 122 4.15 -43.41 -30.37
N ALA A 123 3.25 -43.24 -31.34
CA ALA A 123 1.89 -42.77 -31.09
C ALA A 123 1.17 -43.70 -30.10
N LEU A 124 0.39 -43.10 -29.20
CA LEU A 124 -0.30 -43.80 -28.12
C LEU A 124 -1.37 -44.75 -28.66
N SER A 125 -1.59 -45.86 -27.94
CA SER A 125 -2.70 -46.75 -28.27
C SER A 125 -4.04 -46.03 -28.04
N ALA A 126 -5.06 -46.33 -28.85
CA ALA A 126 -6.39 -45.74 -28.68
C ALA A 126 -6.97 -45.98 -27.26
N THR A 127 -6.61 -47.08 -26.61
CA THR A 127 -6.96 -47.38 -25.21
C THR A 127 -6.24 -46.45 -24.22
N THR A 128 -4.98 -46.09 -24.49
CA THR A 128 -4.18 -45.15 -23.71
C THR A 128 -4.73 -43.72 -23.87
N THR A 129 -4.97 -43.28 -25.10
CA THR A 129 -5.52 -41.96 -25.41
C THR A 129 -6.92 -41.77 -24.80
N LEU A 130 -7.77 -42.81 -24.88
CA LEU A 130 -9.09 -42.79 -24.21
C LEU A 130 -8.96 -42.77 -22.69
N GLY A 131 -8.06 -43.58 -22.12
CA GLY A 131 -7.81 -43.57 -20.66
C GLY A 131 -7.30 -42.22 -20.15
N LEU A 132 -6.44 -41.56 -20.92
CA LEU A 132 -5.92 -40.23 -20.62
C LEU A 132 -7.03 -39.17 -20.67
N ARG A 133 -7.84 -39.14 -21.74
CA ARG A 133 -9.02 -38.25 -21.82
C ARG A 133 -9.97 -38.49 -20.64
N ASN A 134 -10.31 -39.74 -20.36
CA ASN A 134 -11.25 -40.09 -19.29
C ASN A 134 -10.77 -39.57 -17.93
N ALA A 135 -9.49 -39.77 -17.59
CA ALA A 135 -8.93 -39.33 -16.31
C ALA A 135 -9.08 -37.81 -16.10
N LEU A 136 -8.84 -37.02 -17.14
CA LEU A 136 -8.84 -35.55 -17.13
C LEU A 136 -10.22 -34.91 -17.36
N SER A 137 -11.26 -35.70 -17.64
CA SER A 137 -12.67 -35.25 -17.73
C SER A 137 -13.59 -35.90 -16.68
N GLY A 138 -12.98 -36.52 -15.66
CA GLY A 138 -13.66 -37.17 -14.54
C GLY A 138 -14.54 -38.34 -14.94
N GLN A 139 -14.03 -39.16 -15.87
CA GLN A 139 -14.58 -40.46 -16.26
C GLN A 139 -13.63 -41.58 -15.81
N ALA A 140 -14.17 -42.78 -15.61
CA ALA A 140 -13.39 -43.96 -15.21
C ALA A 140 -12.24 -44.23 -16.19
N SER A 141 -11.00 -44.18 -15.70
CA SER A 141 -9.79 -44.32 -16.53
C SER A 141 -9.16 -45.70 -16.42
N SER A 142 -8.86 -46.30 -17.57
CA SER A 142 -8.06 -47.52 -17.68
C SER A 142 -6.61 -47.35 -17.17
N LEU A 143 -6.10 -46.11 -17.12
CA LEU A 143 -4.76 -45.81 -16.58
C LEU A 143 -4.75 -45.82 -15.04
N LEU A 144 -5.90 -45.55 -14.42
CA LEU A 144 -6.06 -45.41 -12.97
C LEU A 144 -6.78 -46.61 -12.32
N GLY A 145 -6.78 -47.76 -12.99
CA GLY A 145 -7.44 -48.98 -12.52
C GLY A 145 -8.97 -48.97 -12.56
N GLY A 146 -9.57 -48.05 -13.33
CA GLY A 146 -11.01 -47.80 -13.39
C GLY A 146 -11.50 -46.66 -12.49
N GLN A 147 -10.59 -45.98 -11.80
CA GLN A 147 -10.88 -44.83 -10.93
C GLN A 147 -10.89 -43.51 -11.71
N CYS A 148 -11.34 -42.44 -11.06
CA CYS A 148 -11.34 -41.08 -11.57
C CYS A 148 -10.17 -40.28 -10.97
N ALA A 149 -9.72 -39.26 -11.70
CA ALA A 149 -8.74 -38.27 -11.24
C ALA A 149 -9.31 -36.84 -11.23
N SER A 150 -10.49 -36.62 -11.81
CA SER A 150 -11.11 -35.31 -11.99
C SER A 150 -12.59 -35.34 -11.63
N ASP A 151 -13.16 -34.15 -11.43
CA ASP A 151 -14.61 -33.99 -11.45
C ASP A 151 -15.16 -34.29 -12.86
N THR A 152 -16.40 -34.74 -12.98
CA THR A 152 -17.04 -35.00 -14.28
C THR A 152 -17.27 -33.68 -15.04
N GLN A 153 -16.58 -33.48 -16.16
CA GLN A 153 -16.63 -32.26 -16.99
C GLN A 153 -16.69 -32.60 -18.49
N GLY A 154 -17.15 -31.64 -19.31
CA GLY A 154 -17.24 -31.81 -20.77
C GLY A 154 -15.90 -31.77 -21.50
N SER A 155 -14.94 -31.02 -20.96
CA SER A 155 -13.57 -30.88 -21.47
C SER A 155 -12.58 -31.70 -20.64
N ALA A 156 -11.40 -31.98 -21.21
CA ALA A 156 -10.25 -32.44 -20.43
C ALA A 156 -9.53 -31.23 -19.82
N ARG A 157 -9.30 -31.24 -18.50
CA ARG A 157 -8.76 -30.11 -17.73
C ARG A 157 -7.70 -30.56 -16.71
N GLY A 158 -6.83 -29.65 -16.29
CA GLY A 158 -5.79 -29.92 -15.32
C GLY A 158 -4.69 -28.86 -15.35
N PHE A 159 -3.51 -29.19 -14.81
CA PHE A 159 -2.31 -28.36 -14.87
C PHE A 159 -1.10 -29.19 -15.32
N VAL A 160 -0.01 -28.52 -15.71
CA VAL A 160 1.20 -29.20 -16.19
C VAL A 160 2.40 -28.74 -15.35
N THR A 161 3.23 -29.68 -14.92
CA THR A 161 4.57 -29.36 -14.42
C THR A 161 5.62 -29.91 -15.38
N ILE A 162 6.72 -29.17 -15.56
CA ILE A 162 7.74 -29.43 -16.57
C ILE A 162 9.10 -29.31 -15.88
N ASP A 163 9.66 -30.44 -15.43
CA ASP A 163 10.89 -30.46 -14.64
C ASP A 163 12.12 -30.63 -15.52
N ALA A 164 13.21 -29.90 -15.25
CA ALA A 164 14.52 -30.21 -15.82
C ALA A 164 14.94 -31.62 -15.38
N ALA A 165 15.43 -32.46 -16.31
CA ALA A 165 15.64 -33.88 -16.08
C ALA A 165 17.04 -34.37 -16.47
N ASN A 166 17.64 -35.20 -15.63
CA ASN A 166 18.96 -35.79 -15.86
C ASN A 166 18.93 -36.90 -16.94
N THR A 167 17.79 -37.60 -17.07
CA THR A 167 17.62 -38.72 -18.01
C THR A 167 16.19 -38.83 -18.54
N CYS A 168 16.05 -39.20 -19.83
CA CYS A 168 14.77 -39.63 -20.37
C CYS A 168 14.28 -40.92 -19.69
N THR A 169 12.96 -41.05 -19.54
CA THR A 169 12.27 -42.15 -18.89
C THR A 169 11.20 -42.77 -19.80
N ALA A 170 11.46 -44.00 -20.24
CA ALA A 170 10.58 -44.78 -21.13
C ALA A 170 9.24 -45.25 -20.52
N SER A 171 8.90 -44.77 -19.31
CA SER A 171 7.63 -45.05 -18.64
C SER A 171 6.83 -43.77 -18.49
N ASN A 172 5.57 -43.82 -18.89
CA ASN A 172 4.65 -42.68 -18.85
C ASN A 172 3.92 -42.57 -17.49
N THR A 173 4.28 -43.43 -16.52
CA THR A 173 3.71 -43.49 -15.17
C THR A 173 4.77 -43.24 -14.08
N VAL A 174 5.80 -42.47 -14.41
CA VAL A 174 6.81 -41.95 -13.47
C VAL A 174 6.58 -40.45 -13.35
N PHE A 175 6.38 -39.99 -12.13
CA PHE A 175 5.87 -38.66 -11.77
C PHE A 175 6.65 -38.09 -10.59
N PRO A 176 6.53 -36.78 -10.27
CA PRO A 176 7.07 -36.17 -9.05
C PRO A 176 6.78 -36.95 -7.76
N THR A 177 5.64 -37.63 -7.66
CA THR A 177 5.23 -38.52 -6.55
C THR A 177 5.95 -39.89 -6.50
N SER A 178 6.86 -40.18 -7.44
CA SER A 178 7.53 -41.48 -7.56
C SER A 178 8.85 -41.51 -6.79
N VAL A 179 9.12 -42.62 -6.10
CA VAL A 179 10.38 -42.84 -5.37
C VAL A 179 11.58 -42.73 -6.32
N GLY A 180 12.50 -41.81 -6.02
CA GLY A 180 13.68 -41.52 -6.84
C GLY A 180 13.45 -40.54 -7.99
N TYR A 181 12.27 -39.90 -8.08
CA TYR A 181 12.08 -38.78 -9.00
C TYR A 181 12.94 -37.59 -8.58
N PHE A 182 12.86 -37.20 -7.31
CA PHE A 182 13.81 -36.30 -6.67
C PHE A 182 14.81 -37.10 -5.81
N ALA A 183 15.99 -36.52 -5.62
CA ALA A 183 17.01 -36.94 -4.67
C ALA A 183 17.98 -35.77 -4.42
N ASP A 184 18.50 -35.68 -3.20
CA ASP A 184 19.34 -34.59 -2.68
C ASP A 184 20.36 -34.07 -3.71
N GLY A 185 20.37 -32.74 -3.92
CA GLY A 185 21.28 -32.09 -4.87
C GLY A 185 20.90 -32.29 -6.34
N GLY A 186 19.66 -32.66 -6.64
CA GLY A 186 19.17 -32.83 -8.02
C GLY A 186 19.71 -34.09 -8.69
N LEU A 187 20.00 -35.14 -7.91
CA LEU A 187 20.58 -36.41 -8.39
C LEU A 187 19.54 -37.47 -8.78
N GLY A 188 18.25 -37.10 -8.81
CA GLY A 188 17.14 -37.97 -9.18
C GLY A 188 16.92 -38.07 -10.69
N LEU A 189 15.70 -38.40 -11.08
CA LEU A 189 15.21 -38.16 -12.45
C LEU A 189 15.20 -36.64 -12.73
N ALA A 190 14.58 -35.89 -11.82
CA ALA A 190 14.61 -34.44 -11.82
C ALA A 190 16.00 -33.91 -11.42
N SER A 191 16.41 -32.86 -12.12
CA SER A 191 17.63 -32.11 -11.95
C SER A 191 17.39 -30.84 -11.13
N ASN A 192 18.46 -30.19 -10.68
CA ASN A 192 18.41 -28.84 -10.11
C ASN A 192 19.00 -27.79 -11.08
N ASN A 193 19.06 -28.12 -12.37
CA ASN A 193 19.48 -27.19 -13.41
C ASN A 193 18.39 -26.14 -13.67
N ASN A 194 18.64 -24.91 -13.26
CA ASN A 194 17.85 -23.72 -13.60
C ASN A 194 18.13 -23.34 -15.08
N VAL A 195 17.34 -23.90 -16.01
CA VAL A 195 17.60 -23.83 -17.47
C VAL A 195 16.35 -23.77 -18.37
N LEU A 196 15.14 -23.88 -17.81
CA LEU A 196 13.89 -23.92 -18.56
C LEU A 196 13.16 -22.57 -18.50
N PHE A 197 12.61 -22.11 -19.62
CA PHE A 197 11.68 -20.97 -19.67
C PHE A 197 10.66 -21.22 -20.79
N GLY A 198 9.52 -20.51 -20.80
CA GLY A 198 8.53 -20.69 -21.87
C GLY A 198 7.19 -20.01 -21.58
N GLU A 199 6.22 -20.28 -22.45
CA GLU A 199 4.91 -19.60 -22.49
C GLU A 199 3.80 -20.66 -22.59
N TYR A 200 2.59 -20.34 -22.11
CA TYR A 200 1.39 -21.15 -22.33
C TYR A 200 0.30 -20.31 -23.00
N ALA A 201 -0.57 -20.96 -23.79
CA ALA A 201 -1.64 -20.28 -24.50
C ALA A 201 -2.90 -21.15 -24.64
N PHE A 202 -4.06 -20.53 -24.47
CA PHE A 202 -5.37 -21.08 -24.79
C PHE A 202 -5.84 -20.51 -26.13
N ILE A 203 -6.15 -21.38 -27.09
CA ILE A 203 -6.56 -20.98 -28.44
C ILE A 203 -7.94 -21.55 -28.73
N ASN A 204 -8.90 -20.68 -29.05
CA ASN A 204 -10.24 -21.08 -29.49
C ASN A 204 -10.39 -20.83 -30.99
N SER A 205 -10.02 -21.81 -31.81
CA SER A 205 -10.17 -21.74 -33.27
C SER A 205 -11.63 -21.72 -33.76
N GLY A 206 -12.61 -21.88 -32.86
CA GLY A 206 -14.04 -21.73 -33.15
C GLY A 206 -14.50 -20.26 -33.14
N SER A 207 -13.94 -19.43 -32.25
CA SER A 207 -14.24 -17.99 -32.14
C SER A 207 -13.11 -17.08 -32.67
N GLY A 208 -11.92 -17.63 -32.93
CA GLY A 208 -10.80 -16.89 -33.53
C GLY A 208 -9.89 -16.16 -32.55
N ASN A 209 -10.08 -16.34 -31.24
CA ASN A 209 -9.31 -15.64 -30.20
C ASN A 209 -8.33 -16.58 -29.48
N ALA A 210 -7.32 -15.98 -28.85
CA ALA A 210 -6.36 -16.66 -27.98
C ALA A 210 -5.98 -15.76 -26.78
N TYR A 211 -5.59 -16.40 -25.67
CA TYR A 211 -4.88 -15.80 -24.54
C TYR A 211 -3.54 -16.53 -24.41
N GLY A 212 -2.47 -15.84 -24.03
CA GLY A 212 -1.17 -16.44 -23.75
C GLY A 212 -0.36 -15.59 -22.79
N ASP A 213 0.53 -16.26 -22.04
CA ASP A 213 1.16 -15.76 -20.82
C ASP A 213 2.41 -16.61 -20.51
N ALA A 214 3.30 -16.14 -19.63
CA ALA A 214 4.53 -16.84 -19.26
C ALA A 214 4.24 -18.09 -18.42
N LEU A 215 5.00 -19.17 -18.62
CA LEU A 215 4.98 -20.29 -17.69
C LEU A 215 5.59 -19.85 -16.35
N VAL A 216 4.97 -20.22 -15.24
CA VAL A 216 5.45 -19.86 -13.90
C VAL A 216 6.78 -20.56 -13.64
N SER A 217 7.85 -19.78 -13.48
CA SER A 217 9.18 -20.26 -13.10
C SER A 217 9.20 -20.70 -11.64
N ILE A 218 9.84 -21.85 -11.39
CA ILE A 218 10.06 -22.44 -10.06
C ILE A 218 11.51 -22.97 -10.03
N GLU A 219 12.40 -22.21 -9.41
CA GLU A 219 13.83 -22.50 -9.33
C GLU A 219 14.19 -23.62 -8.34
N ALA A 220 15.35 -24.25 -8.55
CA ALA A 220 15.95 -25.15 -7.58
C ALA A 220 17.07 -24.44 -6.79
N GLY A 221 16.83 -24.26 -5.49
CA GLY A 221 17.75 -23.61 -4.56
C GLY A 221 18.12 -24.48 -3.35
N VAL A 222 18.81 -23.89 -2.37
CA VAL A 222 19.07 -24.50 -1.06
C VAL A 222 17.84 -24.35 -0.14
N ALA A 223 16.74 -24.98 -0.53
CA ALA A 223 15.46 -24.89 0.17
C ALA A 223 15.54 -25.33 1.64
N SER A 224 15.23 -24.41 2.56
CA SER A 224 15.14 -24.63 4.01
C SER A 224 13.72 -24.37 4.52
N GLY A 225 12.79 -25.28 4.21
CA GLY A 225 11.39 -25.16 4.63
C GLY A 225 10.45 -25.95 3.73
N ASP A 226 9.24 -25.40 3.54
CA ASP A 226 8.30 -25.85 2.52
C ASP A 226 8.83 -25.59 1.09
N THR A 227 8.28 -26.31 0.12
CA THR A 227 8.78 -26.39 -1.26
C THR A 227 7.64 -26.70 -2.23
N PHE A 228 7.75 -26.35 -3.52
CA PHE A 228 6.69 -26.59 -4.51
C PHE A 228 6.16 -28.04 -4.53
N TYR A 229 7.04 -29.04 -4.42
CA TYR A 229 6.62 -30.45 -4.38
C TYR A 229 6.50 -31.05 -2.96
N GLY A 230 6.61 -30.23 -1.91
CA GLY A 230 6.65 -30.68 -0.51
C GLY A 230 5.43 -31.51 -0.12
N LEU A 231 4.23 -30.91 -0.19
CA LEU A 231 2.96 -31.58 0.10
C LEU A 231 2.47 -32.44 -1.08
N MET A 232 2.64 -31.96 -2.31
CA MET A 232 2.22 -32.66 -3.54
C MET A 232 2.83 -34.05 -3.71
N ALA A 233 4.11 -34.21 -3.34
CA ALA A 233 4.88 -35.42 -3.59
C ALA A 233 5.40 -36.11 -2.32
N GLY A 234 5.26 -35.48 -1.15
CA GLY A 234 5.68 -36.06 0.14
C GLY A 234 7.20 -36.20 0.31
N ASN A 235 7.99 -35.51 -0.51
CA ASN A 235 9.45 -35.64 -0.56
C ASN A 235 10.20 -34.61 0.32
N GLY A 236 9.50 -33.61 0.88
CA GLY A 236 10.12 -32.50 1.63
C GLY A 236 11.19 -31.77 0.81
N ALA A 237 12.14 -31.12 1.49
CA ALA A 237 13.20 -30.31 0.88
C ALA A 237 14.10 -31.03 -0.16
N ALA A 238 14.06 -32.37 -0.26
CA ALA A 238 14.85 -33.15 -1.22
C ALA A 238 14.49 -32.91 -2.71
N ASN A 239 13.44 -32.13 -2.99
CA ASN A 239 13.11 -31.66 -4.35
C ASN A 239 13.76 -30.30 -4.72
N ASN A 240 14.34 -29.60 -3.73
CA ASN A 240 15.01 -28.31 -3.85
C ASN A 240 14.22 -27.14 -4.47
N ARG A 241 12.94 -27.31 -4.83
CA ARG A 241 12.15 -26.23 -5.43
C ARG A 241 11.73 -25.22 -4.38
N GLU A 242 11.86 -23.94 -4.69
CA GLU A 242 11.25 -22.89 -3.88
C GLU A 242 9.72 -23.10 -3.76
N PRO A 243 9.08 -22.64 -2.66
CA PRO A 243 7.63 -22.58 -2.59
C PRO A 243 7.10 -21.44 -3.46
N LEU A 244 5.87 -21.58 -3.97
CA LEU A 244 5.15 -20.42 -4.51
C LEU A 244 4.54 -19.59 -3.36
N PRO A 245 4.29 -18.28 -3.57
CA PRO A 245 3.53 -17.45 -2.64
C PRO A 245 2.18 -18.03 -2.23
N ASN A 246 1.70 -17.62 -1.06
CA ASN A 246 0.44 -18.05 -0.45
C ASN A 246 -0.68 -17.00 -0.54
N MET A 247 -0.38 -15.76 -0.94
CA MET A 247 -1.35 -14.68 -1.14
C MET A 247 -1.09 -13.96 -2.48
N TYR A 248 -2.15 -13.52 -3.16
CA TYR A 248 -2.09 -12.83 -4.45
C TYR A 248 -3.13 -11.71 -4.55
N SER A 249 -2.80 -10.58 -5.18
CA SER A 249 -3.74 -9.48 -5.43
C SER A 249 -3.77 -8.99 -6.88
N ALA A 250 -4.92 -8.45 -7.32
CA ALA A 250 -5.04 -7.63 -8.53
C ALA A 250 -6.24 -6.70 -8.49
N ARG A 251 -6.18 -5.64 -9.30
CA ARG A 251 -7.31 -4.73 -9.54
C ARG A 251 -8.40 -5.41 -10.39
N ILE A 252 -9.66 -5.25 -9.99
CA ILE A 252 -10.85 -5.55 -10.79
C ILE A 252 -11.46 -4.23 -11.29
N SER A 253 -11.96 -4.21 -12.53
CA SER A 253 -12.56 -3.01 -13.11
C SER A 253 -13.97 -3.30 -13.65
N ASN A 254 -14.93 -2.58 -13.09
CA ASN A 254 -16.31 -2.49 -13.54
C ASN A 254 -16.57 -1.07 -14.07
N ILE A 255 -16.98 -0.94 -15.34
CA ILE A 255 -17.29 0.36 -15.95
C ILE A 255 -18.79 0.62 -15.81
N PRO A 256 -19.24 1.61 -15.01
CA PRO A 256 -20.66 1.95 -14.91
C PRO A 256 -21.14 2.54 -16.24
N GLY A 257 -22.05 1.87 -16.95
CA GLY A 257 -22.35 2.25 -18.33
C GLY A 257 -23.49 1.53 -19.04
N THR A 258 -24.72 1.75 -18.59
CA THR A 258 -25.92 1.96 -19.43
C THR A 258 -26.22 1.01 -20.61
N VAL A 259 -25.85 -0.28 -20.56
CA VAL A 259 -26.37 -1.29 -21.50
C VAL A 259 -26.73 -2.61 -20.80
N PRO A 260 -28.01 -3.02 -20.78
CA PRO A 260 -28.37 -4.39 -20.43
C PRO A 260 -27.69 -5.35 -21.43
N ASN A 261 -26.77 -6.18 -20.92
CA ASN A 261 -25.91 -7.12 -21.64
C ASN A 261 -24.61 -6.55 -22.28
N SER A 262 -24.06 -5.42 -21.83
CA SER A 262 -22.61 -5.16 -22.01
C SER A 262 -21.78 -6.13 -21.14
N ILE A 263 -20.59 -6.50 -21.61
CA ILE A 263 -19.81 -7.63 -21.07
C ILE A 263 -18.31 -7.34 -21.03
N ASN A 264 -17.94 -6.45 -20.10
CA ASN A 264 -16.59 -6.40 -19.53
C ASN A 264 -16.62 -7.14 -18.19
N ARG A 265 -15.82 -8.19 -18.01
CA ARG A 265 -15.86 -9.06 -16.80
C ARG A 265 -14.48 -9.66 -16.52
N THR A 266 -13.87 -9.31 -15.40
CA THR A 266 -12.64 -9.94 -14.95
C THR A 266 -12.84 -11.45 -14.69
N ALA A 267 -11.85 -12.24 -15.10
CA ALA A 267 -11.70 -13.65 -14.78
C ALA A 267 -10.29 -13.90 -14.22
N ALA A 268 -10.05 -15.08 -13.64
CA ALA A 268 -8.71 -15.50 -13.23
C ALA A 268 -8.45 -16.97 -13.53
N ILE A 269 -7.18 -17.33 -13.67
CA ILE A 269 -6.71 -18.69 -13.46
C ILE A 269 -6.24 -18.80 -12.02
N VAL A 270 -6.68 -19.84 -11.31
CA VAL A 270 -6.22 -20.14 -9.96
C VAL A 270 -5.69 -21.57 -9.91
N TRP A 271 -4.46 -21.73 -9.44
CA TRP A 271 -3.82 -22.98 -9.07
C TRP A 271 -3.51 -22.97 -7.58
N ARG A 272 -3.59 -24.12 -6.90
CA ARG A 272 -3.27 -24.27 -5.46
C ARG A 272 -2.69 -25.65 -5.19
N ASP A 273 -1.84 -25.77 -4.18
CA ASP A 273 -1.25 -27.04 -3.78
C ASP A 273 -2.35 -28.08 -3.41
N PRO A 274 -2.50 -29.17 -4.17
CA PRO A 274 -3.49 -30.22 -3.88
C PRO A 274 -3.16 -31.05 -2.63
N GLY A 275 -1.91 -31.01 -2.16
CA GLY A 275 -1.32 -32.07 -1.34
C GLY A 275 -1.20 -33.38 -2.11
N LEU A 276 -0.91 -34.47 -1.39
CA LEU A 276 -0.70 -35.80 -1.96
C LEU A 276 -2.02 -36.46 -2.41
N ALA A 277 -2.57 -36.00 -3.53
CA ALA A 277 -3.82 -36.49 -4.10
C ALA A 277 -3.67 -37.87 -4.77
N ALA A 278 -4.73 -38.69 -4.68
CA ALA A 278 -4.80 -40.04 -5.22
C ALA A 278 -6.07 -40.25 -6.06
N PRO A 279 -6.08 -41.20 -7.04
CA PRO A 279 -7.28 -41.54 -7.79
C PRO A 279 -8.43 -42.02 -6.87
N PHE A 280 -9.65 -41.60 -7.17
CA PHE A 280 -10.82 -41.79 -6.31
C PHE A 280 -12.00 -42.46 -7.03
N ALA A 281 -13.02 -42.86 -6.28
CA ALA A 281 -14.21 -43.51 -6.83
C ALA A 281 -15.02 -42.54 -7.70
N CYS A 282 -15.24 -42.89 -8.97
CA CYS A 282 -16.03 -42.06 -9.88
C CYS A 282 -17.45 -41.84 -9.35
N GLY A 283 -17.90 -40.58 -9.33
CA GLY A 283 -19.22 -40.19 -8.84
C GLY A 283 -19.27 -39.82 -7.36
N THR A 284 -18.16 -39.91 -6.61
CA THR A 284 -17.98 -39.08 -5.41
C THR A 284 -17.41 -37.73 -5.82
N SER A 285 -17.56 -36.72 -4.96
CA SER A 285 -16.60 -35.61 -4.97
C SER A 285 -15.18 -36.15 -4.75
N GLY A 286 -14.18 -35.53 -5.37
CA GLY A 286 -12.78 -35.81 -5.04
C GLY A 286 -12.44 -35.37 -3.61
N PRO A 287 -11.21 -35.62 -3.12
CA PRO A 287 -10.72 -34.97 -1.92
C PRO A 287 -10.98 -33.46 -2.00
N GLN A 288 -11.59 -32.91 -0.94
CA GLN A 288 -11.75 -31.45 -0.84
C GLN A 288 -10.39 -30.89 -0.48
N ILE A 289 -9.88 -29.99 -1.31
CA ILE A 289 -8.74 -29.15 -0.97
C ILE A 289 -9.34 -28.02 -0.13
N PRO A 290 -8.87 -27.80 1.11
CA PRO A 290 -9.42 -26.79 2.02
C PRO A 290 -9.64 -25.43 1.35
N ASP A 291 -10.68 -24.73 1.77
CA ASP A 291 -11.07 -23.45 1.19
C ASP A 291 -9.95 -22.41 1.35
N GLY A 292 -9.71 -21.64 0.29
CA GLY A 292 -8.95 -20.39 0.38
C GLY A 292 -9.94 -19.23 0.50
N ILE A 293 -9.54 -18.16 1.18
CA ILE A 293 -10.39 -16.97 1.35
C ILE A 293 -10.13 -16.04 0.15
N GLY A 294 -11.19 -15.44 -0.38
CA GLY A 294 -11.10 -14.40 -1.40
C GLY A 294 -11.85 -13.16 -0.93
N THR A 295 -11.17 -12.03 -0.81
CA THR A 295 -11.75 -10.77 -0.34
C THR A 295 -11.75 -9.74 -1.47
N ILE A 296 -12.84 -8.98 -1.58
CA ILE A 296 -13.01 -7.85 -2.49
C ILE A 296 -12.92 -6.57 -1.67
N PHE A 297 -12.19 -5.61 -2.18
CA PHE A 297 -12.16 -4.23 -1.71
C PHE A 297 -12.64 -3.32 -2.85
N ASP A 298 -13.19 -2.15 -2.54
CA ASP A 298 -13.56 -1.12 -3.52
C ASP A 298 -12.37 -0.20 -3.89
N HIS A 299 -12.63 1.08 -4.23
CA HIS A 299 -11.60 2.08 -4.50
C HIS A 299 -11.13 2.80 -3.24
N GLU A 300 -11.98 2.79 -2.21
CA GLU A 300 -11.87 3.41 -0.90
C GLU A 300 -11.25 2.43 0.13
N GLU A 301 -10.76 1.29 -0.38
CA GLU A 301 -10.14 0.15 0.31
C GLU A 301 -11.03 -0.53 1.37
N GLN A 302 -12.35 -0.30 1.32
CA GLN A 302 -13.32 -0.97 2.20
C GLN A 302 -13.67 -2.39 1.67
N PRO A 303 -13.83 -3.39 2.55
CA PRO A 303 -14.08 -4.78 2.16
C PRO A 303 -15.54 -5.01 1.71
N THR A 304 -15.90 -4.55 0.51
CA THR A 304 -17.26 -4.65 -0.08
C THR A 304 -17.78 -6.08 -0.34
N GLY A 305 -16.97 -7.11 -0.07
CA GLY A 305 -17.49 -8.45 0.17
C GLY A 305 -16.42 -9.54 0.15
N THR A 306 -16.76 -10.73 0.64
CA THR A 306 -15.92 -11.93 0.47
C THR A 306 -16.54 -12.89 -0.53
N PHE A 307 -15.72 -13.45 -1.43
CA PHE A 307 -16.11 -14.53 -2.34
C PHE A 307 -16.14 -15.89 -1.63
N VAL A 308 -16.77 -15.97 -0.45
CA VAL A 308 -17.02 -17.26 0.20
C VAL A 308 -18.20 -17.95 -0.47
N ASN A 309 -17.89 -18.90 -1.34
CA ASN A 309 -18.74 -20.05 -1.52
C ASN A 309 -17.84 -21.28 -1.49
N ALA A 310 -17.98 -22.14 -0.48
CA ALA A 310 -17.13 -23.32 -0.24
C ALA A 310 -17.22 -24.45 -1.31
N ASN A 311 -17.65 -24.07 -2.52
CA ASN A 311 -17.71 -24.88 -3.73
C ASN A 311 -16.89 -24.29 -4.88
N THR A 312 -16.61 -22.97 -4.89
CA THR A 312 -15.93 -22.28 -6.00
C THR A 312 -14.47 -22.70 -6.08
N LEU A 313 -13.69 -22.54 -5.01
CA LEU A 313 -12.29 -22.96 -4.90
C LEU A 313 -12.16 -24.43 -4.47
N SER A 314 -12.98 -25.35 -5.00
CA SER A 314 -12.93 -26.76 -4.57
C SER A 314 -11.81 -27.59 -5.25
N ARG A 315 -10.96 -26.99 -6.09
CA ARG A 315 -9.98 -27.70 -6.97
C ARG A 315 -8.53 -27.26 -6.78
N ALA A 316 -7.63 -28.03 -7.40
CA ALA A 316 -6.19 -27.76 -7.49
C ALA A 316 -5.86 -26.79 -8.62
N THR A 317 -6.69 -26.77 -9.67
CA THR A 317 -6.64 -25.74 -10.71
C THR A 317 -8.01 -25.52 -11.34
N GLN A 318 -8.27 -24.28 -11.71
CA GLN A 318 -9.55 -23.83 -12.25
C GLN A 318 -9.44 -22.47 -12.93
N TYR A 319 -10.25 -22.30 -13.96
CA TYR A 319 -10.58 -21.01 -14.54
C TYR A 319 -11.84 -20.44 -13.86
N LEU A 320 -11.69 -19.33 -13.14
CA LEU A 320 -12.78 -18.59 -12.52
C LEU A 320 -13.38 -17.62 -13.54
N ALA A 321 -14.47 -18.05 -14.17
CA ALA A 321 -15.29 -17.18 -15.01
C ALA A 321 -16.08 -16.19 -14.14
N GLN A 322 -15.91 -14.89 -14.38
CA GLN A 322 -16.61 -13.79 -13.69
C GLN A 322 -16.32 -13.70 -12.19
N ILE A 323 -15.28 -12.94 -11.86
CA ILE A 323 -15.04 -12.36 -10.53
C ILE A 323 -15.83 -11.04 -10.52
N GLY A 324 -16.99 -11.00 -9.88
CA GLY A 324 -17.93 -9.88 -9.98
C GLY A 324 -18.36 -9.31 -8.64
N SER A 325 -17.96 -8.05 -8.37
CA SER A 325 -18.69 -7.11 -7.51
C SER A 325 -19.53 -6.16 -8.38
N VAL A 326 -20.33 -5.30 -7.74
CA VAL A 326 -20.95 -4.14 -8.39
C VAL A 326 -19.95 -2.96 -8.49
N VAL A 327 -18.85 -3.02 -7.74
CA VAL A 327 -17.83 -1.97 -7.63
C VAL A 327 -16.55 -2.35 -8.39
N SER A 328 -15.77 -1.35 -8.81
CA SER A 328 -14.35 -1.52 -9.16
C SER A 328 -13.51 -1.51 -7.87
N GLY A 329 -12.30 -2.07 -7.90
CA GLY A 329 -11.44 -2.11 -6.71
C GLY A 329 -10.39 -3.21 -6.77
N ASN A 330 -10.09 -3.85 -5.63
CA ASN A 330 -9.06 -4.88 -5.50
C ASN A 330 -9.66 -6.25 -5.16
N VAL A 331 -9.04 -7.35 -5.61
CA VAL A 331 -9.34 -8.70 -5.15
C VAL A 331 -8.07 -9.37 -4.64
N VAL A 332 -8.13 -9.87 -3.42
CA VAL A 332 -7.06 -10.62 -2.75
C VAL A 332 -7.48 -12.09 -2.62
N TYR A 333 -6.60 -13.00 -3.03
CA TYR A 333 -6.70 -14.44 -2.79
C TYR A 333 -5.72 -14.83 -1.70
N ASP A 334 -6.22 -15.40 -0.59
CA ASP A 334 -5.41 -16.00 0.47
C ASP A 334 -5.58 -17.52 0.45
N PHE A 335 -4.46 -18.24 0.35
CA PHE A 335 -4.40 -19.71 0.37
C PHE A 335 -3.97 -20.27 1.74
N ARG A 336 -3.67 -19.41 2.73
CA ARG A 336 -3.46 -19.81 4.13
C ARG A 336 -4.73 -20.46 4.69
N THR A 337 -4.54 -21.47 5.54
CA THR A 337 -5.63 -22.16 6.24
C THR A 337 -5.20 -22.50 7.65
N THR A 338 -6.02 -22.16 8.65
CA THR A 338 -5.69 -22.37 10.06
C THR A 338 -5.52 -23.86 10.39
N GLY A 339 -4.45 -24.20 11.09
CA GLY A 339 -4.14 -25.58 11.49
C GLY A 339 -3.59 -26.51 10.39
N ILE A 340 -3.17 -25.99 9.23
CA ILE A 340 -2.58 -26.77 8.13
C ILE A 340 -1.22 -26.14 7.74
N PRO A 341 -0.15 -26.93 7.44
CA PRO A 341 1.12 -26.37 6.95
C PRO A 341 0.92 -25.50 5.70
N LYS A 342 1.72 -24.43 5.57
CA LYS A 342 1.50 -23.30 4.66
C LYS A 342 1.21 -23.78 3.23
N ARG A 343 -0.03 -23.58 2.76
CA ARG A 343 -0.43 -23.88 1.39
C ARG A 343 -0.05 -22.73 0.47
N GLN A 344 0.83 -23.05 -0.47
CA GLN A 344 1.15 -22.25 -1.63
C GLN A 344 0.07 -22.31 -2.71
N GLY A 345 0.03 -21.30 -3.59
CA GLY A 345 -0.81 -21.31 -4.77
C GLY A 345 -0.27 -20.39 -5.87
N PHE A 346 -1.12 -20.07 -6.83
CA PHE A 346 -0.88 -19.11 -7.88
C PHE A 346 -2.21 -18.58 -8.40
N ALA A 347 -2.33 -17.28 -8.58
CA ALA A 347 -3.44 -16.67 -9.31
C ALA A 347 -2.89 -15.76 -10.42
N SER A 348 -3.55 -15.74 -11.59
CA SER A 348 -3.29 -14.74 -12.63
C SER A 348 -4.57 -14.10 -13.16
N HIS A 349 -4.47 -12.80 -13.44
CA HIS A 349 -5.57 -11.96 -13.92
C HIS A 349 -5.83 -12.19 -15.42
N ILE A 350 -7.11 -12.28 -15.80
CA ILE A 350 -7.55 -12.27 -17.20
C ILE A 350 -8.60 -11.16 -17.37
N ALA A 351 -8.15 -10.01 -17.87
CA ALA A 351 -9.01 -8.93 -18.30
C ALA A 351 -9.79 -9.34 -19.56
N TYR A 352 -11.13 -9.45 -19.47
CA TYR A 352 -12.00 -9.50 -20.66
C TYR A 352 -12.68 -8.16 -20.88
N THR A 353 -12.04 -7.33 -21.69
CA THR A 353 -12.73 -6.41 -22.60
C THR A 353 -13.33 -7.22 -23.74
N ASN A 354 -14.66 -7.37 -23.73
CA ASN A 354 -15.47 -8.26 -24.58
C ASN A 354 -15.17 -9.77 -24.45
N GLY A 355 -16.18 -10.54 -24.03
CA GLY A 355 -16.12 -12.01 -24.08
C GLY A 355 -16.09 -12.55 -25.52
N PHE A 356 -14.91 -13.00 -25.99
CA PHE A 356 -14.69 -13.66 -27.28
C PHE A 356 -14.98 -12.84 -28.57
N ASP A 357 -15.14 -11.51 -28.48
CA ASP A 357 -15.24 -10.60 -29.64
C ASP A 357 -14.31 -9.38 -29.48
N GLY A 358 -13.01 -9.62 -29.72
CA GLY A 358 -11.91 -8.67 -29.98
C GLY A 358 -11.98 -7.21 -29.47
N GLY A 359 -11.16 -6.90 -28.47
CA GLY A 359 -10.77 -5.52 -28.15
C GLY A 359 -9.71 -5.41 -27.04
N ASN A 360 -8.48 -5.05 -27.43
CA ASN A 360 -7.37 -4.57 -26.57
C ASN A 360 -7.10 -5.31 -25.24
N SER A 361 -6.02 -6.09 -25.18
CA SER A 361 -5.48 -6.63 -23.93
C SER A 361 -4.83 -5.54 -23.07
N ALA A 362 -5.36 -5.32 -21.86
CA ALA A 362 -4.61 -4.72 -20.75
C ALA A 362 -3.72 -5.78 -20.07
N GLU A 363 -2.75 -5.34 -19.27
CA GLU A 363 -1.66 -6.21 -18.79
C GLU A 363 -2.10 -7.22 -17.70
N ALA A 364 -1.34 -8.32 -17.60
CA ALA A 364 -1.72 -9.53 -16.89
C ALA A 364 -0.76 -9.85 -15.72
N SER A 365 -0.71 -8.97 -14.73
CA SER A 365 0.04 -9.19 -13.48
C SER A 365 -0.93 -9.32 -12.29
N MET A 366 -0.85 -10.45 -11.57
CA MET A 366 -1.27 -10.56 -10.17
C MET A 366 0.00 -10.60 -9.34
N TYR A 367 0.10 -9.70 -8.36
CA TYR A 367 1.30 -9.61 -7.52
C TYR A 367 1.15 -10.51 -6.30
N PRO A 368 2.23 -11.16 -5.83
CA PRO A 368 2.19 -11.91 -4.58
C PRO A 368 2.16 -10.91 -3.42
N ALA A 369 1.20 -11.06 -2.51
CA ALA A 369 1.17 -10.25 -1.30
C ALA A 369 2.13 -10.85 -0.27
N THR A 370 3.07 -10.03 0.20
CA THR A 370 4.08 -10.41 1.21
C THR A 370 3.46 -10.54 2.61
N ALA A 371 4.25 -11.01 3.57
CA ALA A 371 3.73 -11.61 4.79
C ALA A 371 2.97 -10.65 5.71
N PHE A 372 1.70 -10.97 5.97
CA PHE A 372 1.12 -10.80 7.31
C PHE A 372 1.91 -11.73 8.26
N ASP A 373 2.45 -11.19 9.34
CA ASP A 373 2.91 -11.97 10.50
C ASP A 373 1.89 -11.87 11.63
N ASP A 374 1.62 -12.99 12.30
CA ASP A 374 0.44 -13.16 13.17
C ASP A 374 0.75 -12.82 14.66
N SER A 375 1.28 -11.61 14.91
CA SER A 375 1.77 -11.19 16.25
C SER A 375 1.44 -9.74 16.69
N ALA A 376 0.53 -9.03 16.02
CA ALA A 376 -0.08 -7.79 16.50
C ALA A 376 -1.60 -7.76 16.22
N GLY A 377 -2.36 -7.06 17.09
CA GLY A 377 -3.81 -6.87 16.95
C GLY A 377 -4.17 -5.58 16.21
N SER A 378 -5.42 -5.52 15.72
CA SER A 378 -6.04 -4.38 15.02
C SER A 378 -5.52 -4.07 13.59
N PRO A 379 -6.35 -3.46 12.72
CA PRO A 379 -6.11 -3.49 11.27
C PRO A 379 -5.43 -2.22 10.72
N GLY A 380 -4.10 -2.24 10.59
CA GLY A 380 -3.36 -1.29 9.74
C GLY A 380 -3.29 -1.77 8.28
N ALA A 381 -3.59 -0.90 7.32
CA ALA A 381 -3.46 -1.20 5.89
C ALA A 381 -2.03 -0.93 5.41
N ILE A 382 -1.36 -1.94 4.84
CA ILE A 382 0.01 -1.81 4.30
C ILE A 382 0.13 -2.49 2.92
N PHE A 383 0.12 -1.67 1.88
CA PHE A 383 0.90 -1.89 0.64
C PHE A 383 2.29 -1.23 0.84
N PRO A 384 3.25 -1.38 -0.10
CA PRO A 384 4.66 -1.65 0.24
C PRO A 384 5.26 -0.66 1.24
N PHE A 385 6.02 -1.20 2.20
CA PHE A 385 6.95 -0.40 2.98
C PHE A 385 7.90 0.36 2.03
N GLY A 386 8.23 1.59 2.41
CA GLY A 386 9.41 2.26 1.85
C GLY A 386 10.67 1.53 2.32
N ALA A 387 11.80 1.81 1.67
CA ALA A 387 13.10 1.26 2.05
C ALA A 387 13.37 1.50 3.55
N CYS A 388 13.04 2.71 4.03
CA CYS A 388 13.09 3.16 5.43
C CYS A 388 12.18 2.45 6.46
N SER A 389 11.50 1.37 6.09
CA SER A 389 10.84 0.42 7.01
C SER A 389 10.75 -1.00 6.42
N ASP A 390 11.69 -1.40 5.55
CA ASP A 390 11.73 -2.77 5.00
C ASP A 390 12.65 -3.74 5.78
N GLY A 391 13.39 -3.22 6.77
CA GLY A 391 14.22 -4.03 7.67
C GLY A 391 15.63 -4.33 7.14
N LEU A 392 16.09 -3.58 6.13
CA LEU A 392 17.37 -3.79 5.46
C LEU A 392 18.19 -2.49 5.40
N ASP A 393 19.45 -2.60 5.83
CA ASP A 393 20.57 -1.70 5.50
C ASP A 393 20.79 -1.71 3.97
N ASN A 394 20.01 -0.93 3.21
CA ASN A 394 20.01 -0.94 1.74
C ASN A 394 21.09 -0.01 1.16
N ASP A 395 21.55 1.00 1.91
CA ASP A 395 22.64 1.90 1.50
C ASP A 395 24.04 1.39 1.92
N GLY A 396 24.17 0.72 3.07
CA GLY A 396 25.40 0.16 3.62
C GLY A 396 26.12 0.98 4.69
N ASP A 397 25.49 2.00 5.28
CA ASP A 397 26.00 2.79 6.42
C ASP A 397 26.10 1.94 7.71
N GLY A 398 25.16 1.02 7.92
CA GLY A 398 25.07 0.14 9.10
C GLY A 398 23.98 0.52 10.12
N LEU A 399 23.16 1.53 9.82
CA LEU A 399 21.79 1.72 10.30
C LEU A 399 20.85 0.85 9.44
N VAL A 400 19.51 0.96 9.59
CA VAL A 400 18.57 -0.02 8.98
C VAL A 400 17.21 0.58 8.57
N ASP A 401 16.58 1.38 9.42
CA ASP A 401 15.23 1.93 9.19
C ASP A 401 15.05 3.25 9.97
N PHE A 402 14.04 4.03 9.62
CA PHE A 402 13.54 5.12 10.46
C PHE A 402 13.07 4.58 11.84
N PRO A 403 13.32 5.27 12.97
CA PRO A 403 14.01 6.55 13.15
C PRO A 403 15.50 6.41 13.49
N ALA A 404 16.07 5.20 13.40
CA ALA A 404 17.48 4.97 13.72
C ALA A 404 18.40 5.46 12.58
N ASP A 405 17.94 5.32 11.34
CA ASP A 405 18.54 5.89 10.14
C ASP A 405 18.29 7.41 10.02
N ALA A 406 19.31 8.15 9.59
CA ALA A 406 19.28 9.61 9.48
C ALA A 406 19.11 10.17 8.05
N GLY A 407 19.27 9.36 7.01
CA GLY A 407 18.91 9.75 5.64
C GLY A 407 17.41 9.53 5.38
N CYS A 408 16.80 8.59 6.10
CA CYS A 408 15.35 8.39 6.12
C CYS A 408 14.54 9.61 6.62
N PHE A 409 13.57 10.04 5.80
CA PHE A 409 12.61 11.10 6.14
C PHE A 409 11.51 10.59 7.09
N ASN A 410 10.94 9.42 6.78
CA ASN A 410 9.96 8.71 7.61
C ASN A 410 9.90 7.23 7.18
N ALA A 411 9.16 6.42 7.95
CA ALA A 411 8.92 4.99 7.70
C ALA A 411 8.46 4.63 6.27
N ASN A 412 7.71 5.52 5.60
CA ASN A 412 7.14 5.27 4.28
C ASN A 412 8.06 5.72 3.13
N SER A 413 9.30 6.14 3.42
CA SER A 413 10.22 6.75 2.43
C SER A 413 10.94 5.70 1.58
N ASN A 414 10.99 5.92 0.27
CA ASN A 414 11.48 4.96 -0.73
C ASN A 414 13.00 4.98 -0.97
N SER A 415 13.76 5.75 -0.20
CA SER A 415 15.22 5.82 -0.23
C SER A 415 15.75 6.14 1.16
N GLU A 416 16.67 5.32 1.67
CA GLU A 416 17.45 5.62 2.88
C GLU A 416 18.50 6.70 2.64
N ASN A 417 19.08 6.76 1.43
CA ASN A 417 20.22 7.63 1.16
C ASN A 417 19.95 8.61 -0.01
N PRO A 418 19.27 9.75 0.27
CA PRO A 418 19.06 10.83 -0.68
C PRO A 418 20.34 11.65 -0.90
N ALA A 419 20.56 12.18 -2.10
CA ALA A 419 21.81 12.85 -2.49
C ALA A 419 22.23 14.05 -1.60
N CYS A 420 21.29 14.68 -0.90
CA CYS A 420 21.57 15.74 0.10
C CYS A 420 21.98 15.23 1.50
N SER A 421 22.24 13.92 1.65
CA SER A 421 22.77 13.24 2.85
C SER A 421 23.82 12.15 2.55
N ASP A 422 24.24 11.94 1.29
CA ASP A 422 25.04 10.76 0.91
C ASP A 422 26.55 10.89 1.17
N GLY A 423 27.02 12.06 1.63
CA GLY A 423 28.41 12.34 1.89
C GLY A 423 29.26 12.61 0.64
N LEU A 424 28.63 12.82 -0.52
CA LEU A 424 29.26 13.09 -1.81
C LEU A 424 28.80 14.44 -2.38
N ASP A 425 29.77 15.32 -2.60
CA ASP A 425 29.75 16.47 -3.53
C ASP A 425 29.34 15.99 -4.94
N ASN A 426 28.03 15.88 -5.19
CA ASN A 426 27.41 15.25 -6.36
C ASN A 426 27.19 16.26 -7.49
N ASP A 427 26.89 17.52 -7.16
CA ASP A 427 26.86 18.65 -8.12
C ASP A 427 28.27 19.23 -8.45
N LEU A 428 29.26 19.00 -7.57
CA LEU A 428 30.66 19.42 -7.68
C LEU A 428 30.92 20.94 -7.49
N ASP A 429 30.02 21.64 -6.77
CA ASP A 429 30.22 22.98 -6.19
C ASP A 429 31.42 23.02 -5.22
N GLY A 430 31.61 21.96 -4.43
CA GLY A 430 32.61 21.86 -3.36
C GLY A 430 32.06 22.05 -1.94
N GLN A 431 30.74 22.13 -1.79
CA GLN A 431 29.98 21.74 -0.60
C GLN A 431 29.74 20.20 -0.66
N THR A 432 28.71 19.60 -0.02
CA THR A 432 28.66 18.11 0.15
C THR A 432 27.32 17.51 0.61
N ASP A 433 26.58 18.17 1.52
CA ASP A 433 25.37 17.67 2.17
C ASP A 433 24.61 18.83 2.84
N PHE A 434 23.30 18.69 3.08
CA PHE A 434 22.58 19.62 3.97
C PHE A 434 23.12 19.55 5.42
N PRO A 435 23.26 20.67 6.17
CA PRO A 435 23.03 22.07 5.82
C PRO A 435 24.34 22.81 5.45
N ALA A 436 25.39 22.07 5.08
CA ALA A 436 26.64 22.66 4.60
C ALA A 436 26.53 23.09 3.14
N ASP A 437 25.68 22.41 2.38
CA ASP A 437 25.25 22.80 1.04
C ASP A 437 24.13 23.83 1.06
N THR A 438 24.06 24.58 -0.04
CA THR A 438 23.07 25.62 -0.32
C THR A 438 22.19 25.30 -1.54
N SER A 439 22.51 24.27 -2.32
CA SER A 439 21.62 23.71 -3.35
C SER A 439 20.51 22.87 -2.70
N CYS A 440 20.87 22.06 -1.69
CA CYS A 440 19.95 21.35 -0.81
C CYS A 440 19.14 22.28 0.11
N ALA A 441 17.81 22.26 0.00
CA ALA A 441 16.89 22.90 0.95
C ALA A 441 16.58 22.01 2.18
N SER A 442 16.77 20.69 2.07
CA SER A 442 16.66 19.75 3.20
C SER A 442 17.55 18.53 2.98
N ARG A 443 17.86 17.80 4.07
CA ARG A 443 18.60 16.54 4.05
C ARG A 443 17.92 15.42 3.24
N PHE A 444 16.65 15.57 2.88
CA PHE A 444 15.81 14.50 2.30
C PHE A 444 15.66 14.56 0.77
N GLN A 445 16.34 15.46 0.07
CA GLN A 445 16.21 15.63 -1.38
C GLN A 445 17.07 14.62 -2.17
N GLU A 446 16.45 13.89 -3.11
CA GLU A 446 17.10 12.90 -3.98
C GLU A 446 18.16 13.50 -4.95
N PHE A 447 18.23 14.82 -5.08
CA PHE A 447 19.15 15.54 -5.98
C PHE A 447 19.63 16.85 -5.34
N GLU A 448 20.92 17.17 -5.48
CA GLU A 448 21.49 18.46 -5.07
C GLU A 448 21.12 19.59 -6.06
N VAL A 449 21.34 19.38 -7.35
CA VAL A 449 20.92 20.33 -8.41
C VAL A 449 19.45 20.14 -8.78
N THR A 450 18.67 21.21 -8.61
CA THR A 450 17.29 21.33 -9.10
C THR A 450 17.26 22.04 -10.46
N GLU A 451 16.20 21.88 -11.25
CA GLU A 451 16.09 22.60 -12.55
C GLU A 451 16.22 24.13 -12.39
N CYS A 452 15.80 24.70 -11.25
CA CYS A 452 15.94 26.13 -10.93
C CYS A 452 17.34 26.58 -10.46
N SER A 453 18.34 25.70 -10.52
CA SER A 453 19.74 25.98 -10.13
C SER A 453 20.82 25.22 -10.92
N ASP A 454 20.46 24.47 -11.97
CA ASP A 454 21.43 23.65 -12.73
C ASP A 454 22.18 24.40 -13.86
N GLY A 455 21.78 25.66 -14.14
CA GLY A 455 22.37 26.50 -15.18
C GLY A 455 21.87 26.24 -16.60
N PHE A 456 20.73 25.56 -16.80
CA PHE A 456 20.11 25.29 -18.09
C PHE A 456 18.65 25.76 -18.18
N ASP A 457 18.35 26.51 -19.26
CA ASP A 457 17.03 26.83 -19.80
C ASP A 457 16.28 25.52 -20.15
N ASN A 458 15.66 24.91 -19.14
CA ASN A 458 15.08 23.57 -19.15
C ASN A 458 13.61 23.62 -19.63
N ASP A 459 12.85 24.66 -19.28
CA ASP A 459 11.51 24.89 -19.83
C ASP A 459 11.50 25.48 -21.26
N GLY A 460 12.59 26.17 -21.65
CA GLY A 460 12.78 26.80 -22.96
C GLY A 460 12.28 28.25 -23.07
N ASN A 461 11.98 28.93 -21.96
CA ASN A 461 11.46 30.30 -21.91
C ASN A 461 12.54 31.38 -22.15
N MET A 462 13.82 31.01 -22.17
CA MET A 462 15.03 31.86 -22.33
C MET A 462 15.53 32.60 -21.08
N PHE A 463 14.98 32.30 -19.91
CA PHE A 463 15.65 32.41 -18.61
C PHE A 463 16.36 31.05 -18.31
N THR A 464 16.77 30.74 -17.07
CA THR A 464 17.83 29.70 -16.84
C THR A 464 17.98 29.20 -15.40
N ASP A 465 17.67 30.03 -14.39
CA ASP A 465 17.86 29.73 -12.96
C ASP A 465 17.07 30.78 -12.14
N PHE A 466 16.76 30.50 -10.87
CA PHE A 466 16.42 31.55 -9.90
C PHE A 466 17.60 32.55 -9.71
N PRO A 467 17.38 33.87 -9.56
CA PRO A 467 16.13 34.63 -9.63
C PRO A 467 15.94 35.30 -11.00
N ALA A 468 16.50 34.73 -12.06
CA ALA A 468 16.34 35.22 -13.42
C ALA A 468 15.07 34.64 -14.07
N ASP A 469 14.78 33.38 -13.78
CA ASP A 469 13.58 32.68 -14.19
C ASP A 469 12.35 33.08 -13.34
N PRO A 470 11.18 33.41 -13.94
CA PRO A 470 9.96 33.76 -13.21
C PRO A 470 9.17 32.58 -12.64
N ASN A 471 9.34 31.36 -13.18
CA ASN A 471 8.65 30.15 -12.75
C ASN A 471 9.34 29.55 -11.52
N CYS A 472 10.64 29.79 -11.34
CA CYS A 472 11.39 29.53 -10.12
C CYS A 472 11.08 30.58 -9.02
N ARG A 473 10.46 30.14 -7.92
CA ARG A 473 10.21 30.95 -6.72
C ARG A 473 11.42 30.96 -5.77
N THR A 474 12.21 29.90 -5.76
CA THR A 474 13.51 29.77 -5.08
C THR A 474 14.53 29.01 -5.94
N ALA A 475 15.80 29.00 -5.54
CA ALA A 475 16.87 28.23 -6.20
C ALA A 475 16.86 26.72 -5.87
N ALA A 476 15.95 26.28 -5.00
CA ALA A 476 15.79 24.88 -4.62
C ALA A 476 14.42 24.32 -5.04
N ASP A 477 13.76 24.98 -6.01
CA ASP A 477 12.51 24.52 -6.59
C ASP A 477 12.81 23.46 -7.68
N ASN A 478 12.27 22.25 -7.51
CA ASN A 478 12.66 21.07 -8.31
C ASN A 478 12.38 21.12 -9.83
N SER A 479 11.73 22.16 -10.36
CA SER A 479 11.19 22.20 -11.74
C SER A 479 11.05 23.62 -12.26
N GLU A 480 11.64 23.97 -13.42
CA GLU A 480 11.35 25.24 -14.12
C GLU A 480 9.95 25.20 -14.76
N PHE A 481 9.45 24.00 -15.09
CA PHE A 481 8.12 23.83 -15.65
C PHE A 481 7.02 24.07 -14.59
N THR A 482 6.26 25.15 -14.72
CA THR A 482 4.88 25.23 -14.21
C THR A 482 3.89 25.41 -15.36
N ASN A 483 2.67 24.86 -15.23
CA ASN A 483 1.75 24.74 -16.35
C ASN A 483 1.02 26.06 -16.66
N ASN A 484 1.44 26.75 -17.72
CA ASN A 484 0.63 27.73 -18.45
C ASN A 484 0.07 28.86 -17.54
N ASN A 485 0.93 29.59 -16.84
CA ASN A 485 0.57 30.71 -15.96
C ASN A 485 0.04 31.93 -16.73
N GLN A 486 -1.28 31.97 -16.97
CA GLN A 486 -1.95 33.05 -17.71
C GLN A 486 -1.73 34.44 -17.09
N CYS A 487 -1.41 34.51 -15.79
CA CYS A 487 -1.16 35.76 -15.06
C CYS A 487 0.26 36.33 -15.16
N SER A 488 1.13 35.74 -16.00
CA SER A 488 2.46 36.29 -16.34
C SER A 488 2.94 35.96 -17.76
N ASP A 489 2.05 35.53 -18.67
CA ASP A 489 2.41 35.19 -20.05
C ASP A 489 2.40 36.39 -21.02
N GLY A 490 1.91 37.56 -20.59
CA GLY A 490 1.83 38.78 -21.37
C GLY A 490 0.62 38.89 -22.31
N PHE A 491 -0.41 38.05 -22.14
CA PHE A 491 -1.64 38.07 -22.92
C PHE A 491 -2.90 38.20 -22.05
N ASP A 492 -3.72 39.20 -22.38
CA ASP A 492 -5.14 39.37 -22.01
C ASP A 492 -5.95 38.13 -22.47
N ASN A 493 -5.89 37.06 -21.69
CA ASN A 493 -6.39 35.72 -21.97
C ASN A 493 -7.88 35.62 -21.61
N ASN A 494 -8.32 36.34 -20.57
CA ASN A 494 -9.74 36.53 -20.24
C ASN A 494 -10.46 37.59 -21.13
N ALA A 495 -9.69 38.40 -21.88
CA ALA A 495 -10.17 39.48 -22.75
C ALA A 495 -10.87 40.66 -22.03
N ASN A 496 -10.58 40.89 -20.74
CA ASN A 496 -11.13 42.01 -19.96
C ASN A 496 -10.43 43.35 -20.27
N GLY A 497 -9.22 43.32 -20.84
CA GLY A 497 -8.43 44.50 -21.21
C GLY A 497 -7.31 44.88 -20.23
N LEU A 498 -7.08 44.04 -19.22
CA LEU A 498 -5.88 43.94 -18.40
C LEU A 498 -5.05 42.75 -18.94
N ILE A 499 -3.86 42.43 -18.40
CA ILE A 499 -2.88 41.57 -19.11
C ILE A 499 -2.09 40.61 -18.20
N ASP A 500 -1.72 41.04 -17.00
CA ASP A 500 -0.92 40.25 -16.04
C ASP A 500 -1.09 40.83 -14.63
N PHE A 501 -0.62 40.11 -13.60
CA PHE A 501 -0.29 40.69 -12.30
C PHE A 501 0.78 41.82 -12.43
N PRO A 502 0.74 42.91 -11.64
CA PRO A 502 -0.24 43.29 -10.61
C PRO A 502 -1.33 44.23 -11.16
N PHE A 503 -1.65 44.13 -12.45
CA PHE A 503 -2.55 45.07 -13.14
C PHE A 503 -3.92 44.48 -13.45
N ASP A 504 -4.04 43.16 -13.61
CA ASP A 504 -5.31 42.43 -13.54
C ASP A 504 -5.63 42.02 -12.08
N PRO A 505 -6.77 42.42 -11.49
CA PRO A 505 -7.24 41.96 -10.18
C PRO A 505 -7.64 40.49 -10.09
N LEU A 506 -7.82 39.78 -11.21
CA LEU A 506 -8.10 38.33 -11.23
C LEU A 506 -6.84 37.47 -11.04
N CYS A 507 -5.67 38.10 -11.03
CA CYS A 507 -4.38 37.48 -10.75
C CYS A 507 -3.91 37.84 -9.34
N ASN A 508 -3.77 36.86 -8.44
CA ASN A 508 -3.34 37.12 -7.06
C ASN A 508 -1.83 37.31 -6.93
N PHE A 509 -1.05 36.63 -7.77
CA PHE A 509 0.42 36.67 -7.83
C PHE A 509 0.93 36.23 -9.22
N PRO A 510 2.21 36.41 -9.57
CA PRO A 510 2.73 36.07 -10.91
C PRO A 510 2.57 34.59 -11.33
N GLY A 511 2.69 33.67 -10.37
CA GLY A 511 2.54 32.22 -10.59
C GLY A 511 1.10 31.70 -10.56
N ASP A 512 0.10 32.58 -10.64
CA ASP A 512 -1.32 32.22 -10.64
C ASP A 512 -1.69 31.58 -12.02
N PRO A 513 -2.21 30.34 -12.06
CA PRO A 513 -2.30 29.59 -13.32
C PRO A 513 -3.35 30.12 -14.31
N THR A 514 -4.39 30.82 -13.87
CA THR A 514 -5.52 31.19 -14.74
C THR A 514 -6.05 32.60 -14.51
N GLU A 515 -6.36 33.30 -15.61
CA GLU A 515 -7.04 34.60 -15.59
C GLU A 515 -8.58 34.48 -15.48
N SER A 516 -9.10 33.30 -15.13
CA SER A 516 -10.53 32.97 -15.27
C SER A 516 -11.42 33.84 -14.38
N SER A 517 -12.59 34.23 -14.91
CA SER A 517 -13.66 34.76 -14.05
C SER A 517 -14.07 33.69 -13.04
N ALA A 518 -14.09 34.08 -11.77
CA ALA A 518 -14.86 33.41 -10.73
C ALA A 518 -16.35 33.47 -11.11
N ALA A 519 -17.08 32.39 -10.89
CA ALA A 519 -18.49 32.26 -11.29
C ALA A 519 -19.32 33.38 -10.63
N CYS A 520 -19.11 33.53 -9.31
CA CYS A 520 -19.65 34.54 -8.40
C CYS A 520 -19.35 36.03 -8.71
N LEU A 521 -18.78 36.34 -9.88
CA LEU A 521 -18.58 37.70 -10.40
C LEU A 521 -18.74 37.81 -11.94
N ASP A 522 -19.11 36.74 -12.64
CA ASP A 522 -19.14 36.72 -14.11
C ASP A 522 -20.45 37.27 -14.72
N GLY A 523 -21.48 37.46 -13.88
CA GLY A 523 -22.78 38.04 -14.24
C GLY A 523 -23.75 37.07 -14.92
N PHE A 524 -23.52 35.75 -14.80
CA PHE A 524 -24.43 34.70 -15.24
C PHE A 524 -24.89 33.82 -14.07
N ASP A 525 -26.19 33.55 -14.06
CA ASP A 525 -26.89 32.52 -13.27
C ASP A 525 -26.42 31.13 -13.76
N ASN A 526 -25.33 30.61 -13.19
CA ASN A 526 -24.60 29.42 -13.66
C ASN A 526 -25.06 28.12 -13.00
N ASP A 527 -25.52 28.16 -11.74
CA ASP A 527 -26.15 27.00 -11.07
C ASP A 527 -27.65 26.85 -11.43
N THR A 528 -28.30 27.97 -11.81
CA THR A 528 -29.70 28.13 -12.23
C THR A 528 -30.76 28.24 -11.13
N ASP A 529 -30.41 28.65 -9.90
CA ASP A 529 -31.38 29.00 -8.84
C ASP A 529 -32.19 30.30 -9.15
N GLY A 530 -31.61 31.21 -9.94
CA GLY A 530 -32.20 32.51 -10.33
C GLY A 530 -31.64 33.73 -9.61
N LEU A 531 -30.57 33.56 -8.83
CA LEU A 531 -29.61 34.55 -8.39
C LEU A 531 -28.46 34.59 -9.44
N VAL A 532 -27.26 35.13 -9.14
CA VAL A 532 -26.31 35.54 -10.21
C VAL A 532 -24.86 35.78 -9.76
N ASP A 533 -24.65 36.46 -8.62
CA ASP A 533 -23.34 37.00 -8.22
C ASP A 533 -23.29 37.25 -6.70
N PHE A 534 -22.09 37.19 -6.12
CA PHE A 534 -21.87 37.70 -4.76
C PHE A 534 -22.19 39.20 -4.64
N PRO A 535 -22.85 39.70 -3.58
CA PRO A 535 -23.38 39.01 -2.40
C PRO A 535 -24.91 38.86 -2.45
N ALA A 536 -25.49 38.74 -3.64
CA ALA A 536 -26.90 38.45 -3.81
C ALA A 536 -27.18 36.94 -3.73
N ASP A 537 -26.15 36.16 -4.05
CA ASP A 537 -26.11 34.71 -4.20
C ASP A 537 -25.61 33.99 -2.93
N PRO A 538 -26.29 32.95 -2.39
CA PRO A 538 -25.88 32.23 -1.19
C PRO A 538 -24.72 31.26 -1.38
N GLY A 539 -24.60 30.60 -2.54
CA GLY A 539 -23.51 29.66 -2.78
C GLY A 539 -22.16 30.34 -3.00
N CYS A 540 -22.20 31.64 -3.28
CA CYS A 540 -21.04 32.51 -3.26
C CYS A 540 -20.70 32.98 -1.82
N THR A 541 -19.63 32.44 -1.25
CA THR A 541 -19.05 32.97 0.00
C THR A 541 -18.16 34.21 -0.26
N SER A 542 -17.63 34.34 -1.47
CA SER A 542 -16.78 35.45 -1.92
C SER A 542 -16.94 35.77 -3.42
N VAL A 543 -16.42 36.92 -3.86
CA VAL A 543 -16.33 37.31 -5.29
C VAL A 543 -15.28 36.53 -6.09
N THR A 544 -14.55 35.62 -5.45
CA THR A 544 -13.47 34.79 -6.04
C THR A 544 -13.85 33.30 -6.10
N ASP A 545 -15.08 32.94 -5.75
CA ASP A 545 -15.52 31.55 -5.71
C ASP A 545 -15.90 31.04 -7.12
N PHE A 546 -15.48 29.82 -7.45
CA PHE A 546 -15.65 29.23 -8.78
C PHE A 546 -16.94 28.41 -8.97
N SER A 547 -17.87 28.47 -8.01
CA SER A 547 -19.22 27.87 -8.10
C SER A 547 -20.22 28.74 -7.35
N GLU A 548 -21.45 28.83 -7.87
CA GLU A 548 -22.60 29.49 -7.23
C GLU A 548 -23.51 28.50 -6.49
N THR A 549 -23.23 27.19 -6.56
CA THR A 549 -23.99 26.16 -5.85
C THR A 549 -23.89 26.32 -4.33
N ALA A 550 -25.00 26.60 -3.67
CA ALA A 550 -25.09 26.53 -2.21
C ALA A 550 -25.03 25.07 -1.71
N GLU A 551 -24.60 24.88 -0.47
CA GLU A 551 -24.66 23.56 0.20
C GLU A 551 -26.11 23.26 0.60
N ALA A 552 -26.49 21.98 0.64
CA ALA A 552 -27.89 21.53 0.73
C ALA A 552 -28.68 22.13 1.91
N CYS A 553 -28.03 22.47 3.01
CA CYS A 553 -28.62 23.13 4.19
C CYS A 553 -28.72 24.66 4.11
N SER A 554 -28.52 25.23 2.92
CA SER A 554 -28.55 26.67 2.62
C SER A 554 -29.09 27.03 1.22
N ASP A 555 -29.51 26.04 0.42
CA ASP A 555 -29.98 26.24 -0.96
C ASP A 555 -31.49 26.61 -1.06
N GLY A 556 -32.22 26.57 0.07
CA GLY A 556 -33.65 26.88 0.13
C GLY A 556 -34.56 25.80 -0.48
N LEU A 557 -34.08 24.58 -0.68
CA LEU A 557 -34.83 23.43 -1.19
C LEU A 557 -34.93 22.33 -0.12
N ASP A 558 -36.17 21.89 0.13
CA ASP A 558 -36.54 20.72 0.96
C ASP A 558 -36.01 19.42 0.32
N ASN A 559 -34.72 19.13 0.55
CA ASN A 559 -33.91 18.18 -0.22
C ASN A 559 -34.09 16.73 0.26
N ASP A 560 -34.35 16.50 1.55
CA ASP A 560 -34.79 15.18 2.07
C ASP A 560 -36.31 14.95 1.92
N SER A 561 -37.09 16.03 1.74
CA SER A 561 -38.56 16.06 1.62
C SER A 561 -39.36 15.78 2.90
N ASP A 562 -38.82 16.04 4.10
CA ASP A 562 -39.56 15.98 5.38
C ASP A 562 -40.51 17.19 5.57
N GLY A 563 -40.27 18.30 4.87
CA GLY A 563 -41.04 19.55 4.97
C GLY A 563 -40.37 20.66 5.81
N GLN A 564 -39.12 20.47 6.19
CA GLN A 564 -38.15 21.48 6.56
C GLN A 564 -37.37 21.90 5.28
N THR A 565 -36.21 22.59 5.33
CA THR A 565 -35.72 23.34 4.12
C THR A 565 -34.31 23.96 4.21
N ASP A 566 -33.80 24.25 5.41
CA ASP A 566 -32.56 25.03 5.62
C ASP A 566 -32.17 25.03 7.11
N PHE A 567 -30.87 25.10 7.41
CA PHE A 567 -30.40 25.47 8.75
C PHE A 567 -30.90 26.87 9.17
N PRO A 568 -31.31 27.13 10.43
CA PRO A 568 -31.39 26.24 11.59
C PRO A 568 -32.84 25.77 11.86
N ASN A 569 -33.67 25.69 10.83
CA ASN A 569 -35.06 25.24 10.97
C ASN A 569 -35.17 23.74 10.67
N ASP A 570 -34.29 23.25 9.80
CA ASP A 570 -34.03 21.84 9.58
C ASP A 570 -33.42 21.14 10.80
N ARG A 571 -33.48 19.81 10.77
CA ARG A 571 -32.96 18.89 11.79
C ARG A 571 -31.84 17.99 11.26
N GLY A 572 -31.79 17.67 9.96
CA GLY A 572 -30.62 17.02 9.38
C GLY A 572 -29.39 17.92 9.40
N CYS A 573 -29.61 19.21 9.15
CA CYS A 573 -28.56 20.22 9.06
C CYS A 573 -27.89 20.57 10.39
N THR A 574 -26.61 20.25 10.52
CA THR A 574 -25.77 20.67 11.66
C THR A 574 -25.29 22.13 11.53
N SER A 575 -25.18 22.65 10.31
CA SER A 575 -24.75 24.02 10.00
C SER A 575 -25.33 24.52 8.65
N PRO A 576 -25.19 25.81 8.28
CA PRO A 576 -25.54 26.28 6.94
C PRO A 576 -24.65 25.69 5.83
N ASN A 577 -23.41 25.32 6.16
CA ASN A 577 -22.43 24.78 5.22
C ASN A 577 -22.45 23.24 5.20
N ASP A 578 -23.57 22.66 5.63
CA ASP A 578 -23.77 21.21 5.69
C ASP A 578 -24.42 20.74 4.38
N ASN A 579 -23.99 19.60 3.87
CA ASN A 579 -24.33 19.13 2.53
C ASN A 579 -25.37 18.00 2.52
N ASN A 580 -25.98 17.72 3.67
CA ASN A 580 -26.98 16.70 3.86
C ASN A 580 -28.13 17.20 4.76
N GLU A 581 -29.36 17.23 4.22
CA GLU A 581 -30.57 17.53 5.00
C GLU A 581 -31.22 16.30 5.64
N ILE A 582 -30.74 15.08 5.37
CA ILE A 582 -31.38 13.86 5.91
C ILE A 582 -31.28 13.85 7.43
N ASN A 583 -32.43 13.82 8.10
CA ASN A 583 -32.55 13.65 9.54
C ASN A 583 -31.76 12.40 10.03
N PRO A 584 -30.85 12.53 11.01
CA PRO A 584 -30.29 11.40 11.75
C PRO A 584 -31.39 10.50 12.33
N ALA A 585 -31.13 9.19 12.38
CA ALA A 585 -32.13 8.18 12.77
C ALA A 585 -32.83 8.52 14.10
N CYS A 586 -32.08 9.00 15.09
CA CYS A 586 -32.58 9.38 16.42
C CYS A 586 -33.54 10.58 16.50
N ILE A 587 -33.90 11.19 15.36
CA ILE A 587 -34.86 12.30 15.25
C ILE A 587 -35.75 12.23 13.99
N ASP A 588 -35.73 11.13 13.22
CA ASP A 588 -36.46 11.01 11.95
C ASP A 588 -37.96 10.66 12.14
N GLY A 589 -38.36 10.32 13.38
CA GLY A 589 -39.73 9.94 13.74
C GLY A 589 -40.12 8.49 13.37
N ILE A 590 -39.14 7.61 13.13
CA ILE A 590 -39.31 6.21 12.76
C ILE A 590 -38.53 5.31 13.75
N ASP A 591 -39.27 4.50 14.51
CA ASP A 591 -38.82 3.31 15.26
C ASP A 591 -37.91 2.41 14.38
N ASN A 592 -36.59 2.67 14.38
CA ASN A 592 -35.66 2.14 13.38
C ASN A 592 -35.04 0.78 13.78
N ASP A 593 -34.90 0.49 15.07
CA ASP A 593 -34.51 -0.85 15.57
C ASP A 593 -35.70 -1.77 15.90
N GLY A 594 -36.86 -1.21 16.25
CA GLY A 594 -38.11 -1.93 16.47
C GLY A 594 -38.52 -2.14 17.93
N ASP A 595 -37.91 -1.47 18.91
CA ASP A 595 -38.24 -1.59 20.34
C ASP A 595 -39.63 -0.99 20.72
N SER A 596 -40.20 -0.13 19.87
CA SER A 596 -41.45 0.64 20.04
C SER A 596 -41.35 1.96 20.83
N LEU A 597 -40.14 2.45 21.06
CA LEU A 597 -39.76 3.86 21.17
C LEU A 597 -39.44 4.36 19.72
N ILE A 598 -38.92 5.58 19.53
CA ILE A 598 -39.05 6.31 18.23
C ILE A 598 -38.03 7.46 18.04
N ASP A 599 -37.64 8.16 19.10
CA ASP A 599 -36.80 9.37 19.01
C ASP A 599 -36.13 9.72 20.37
N PHE A 600 -34.95 10.34 20.30
CA PHE A 600 -34.35 11.05 21.44
C PHE A 600 -35.30 12.13 22.00
N PRO A 601 -35.40 12.35 23.34
CA PRO A 601 -34.69 11.70 24.44
C PRO A 601 -35.55 10.64 25.16
N ASN A 602 -36.53 10.06 24.46
CA ASN A 602 -37.37 8.99 25.02
C ASN A 602 -36.80 7.62 24.68
N ASP A 603 -36.07 7.56 23.56
CA ASP A 603 -35.31 6.41 23.09
C ASP A 603 -33.96 6.25 23.83
N PRO A 604 -33.67 5.08 24.43
CA PRO A 604 -32.38 4.73 25.00
C PRO A 604 -31.30 4.41 23.96
N GLY A 605 -31.68 3.95 22.76
CA GLY A 605 -30.74 3.66 21.67
C GLY A 605 -30.00 4.91 21.18
N CYS A 606 -30.53 6.09 21.50
CA CYS A 606 -30.02 7.39 21.08
C CYS A 606 -29.18 8.08 22.16
N SER A 607 -27.89 8.29 21.90
CA SER A 607 -27.03 9.06 22.81
C SER A 607 -27.33 10.57 22.75
N SER A 608 -27.81 11.06 21.60
CA SER A 608 -28.10 12.47 21.36
C SER A 608 -29.18 12.67 20.29
N SER A 609 -29.58 13.93 20.06
CA SER A 609 -30.49 14.32 18.96
C SER A 609 -29.76 14.63 17.64
N THR A 610 -28.54 14.14 17.46
CA THR A 610 -27.72 14.24 16.24
C THR A 610 -26.90 12.95 16.09
N ASP A 611 -27.57 11.82 16.35
CA ASP A 611 -26.97 10.49 16.38
C ASP A 611 -27.57 9.67 15.24
N ASP A 612 -26.72 9.13 14.37
CA ASP A 612 -27.13 8.52 13.09
C ASP A 612 -27.66 7.09 13.24
N ALA A 613 -27.64 6.53 14.46
CA ALA A 613 -28.01 5.15 14.73
C ALA A 613 -28.92 5.00 15.96
N GLU A 614 -30.19 4.67 15.71
CA GLU A 614 -31.00 3.92 16.68
C GLU A 614 -30.63 2.44 16.55
N ASN A 615 -29.73 1.93 17.40
CA ASN A 615 -29.48 0.49 17.48
C ASN A 615 -28.75 0.09 18.77
N PHE A 616 -29.28 -0.92 19.45
CA PHE A 616 -28.69 -1.54 20.64
C PHE A 616 -27.22 -1.95 20.49
N GLY A 617 -26.39 -1.42 21.40
CA GLY A 617 -25.17 -2.09 21.85
C GLY A 617 -25.49 -2.99 23.06
N PRO A 618 -24.71 -4.07 23.30
CA PRO A 618 -24.81 -5.00 24.43
C PRO A 618 -25.88 -4.68 25.50
N CYS A 619 -25.50 -3.72 26.33
CA CYS A 619 -26.05 -3.31 27.62
C CYS A 619 -27.46 -2.68 27.67
N ASP A 620 -28.26 -2.77 26.62
CA ASP A 620 -29.66 -2.32 26.61
C ASP A 620 -30.57 -3.16 25.68
N ASP A 621 -30.07 -4.27 25.10
CA ASP A 621 -30.80 -5.06 24.09
C ASP A 621 -31.93 -5.95 24.66
N GLY A 622 -32.09 -5.96 25.99
CA GLY A 622 -33.11 -6.72 26.71
C GLY A 622 -32.75 -8.19 26.94
N PHE A 623 -31.52 -8.60 26.66
CA PHE A 623 -31.02 -9.96 26.87
C PHE A 623 -29.78 -10.02 27.79
N ASP A 624 -29.83 -10.97 28.73
CA ASP A 624 -28.73 -11.48 29.54
C ASP A 624 -27.71 -12.19 28.61
N ASN A 625 -26.82 -11.43 27.96
CA ASN A 625 -25.87 -11.95 26.96
C ASN A 625 -24.55 -12.41 27.60
N ASP A 626 -24.16 -11.84 28.73
CA ASP A 626 -23.04 -12.30 29.56
C ASP A 626 -23.38 -13.59 30.34
N GLY A 627 -24.59 -13.72 30.89
CA GLY A 627 -25.07 -14.89 31.65
C GLY A 627 -25.12 -14.78 33.18
N ASP A 628 -24.93 -13.59 33.79
CA ASP A 628 -24.95 -13.37 35.26
C ASP A 628 -26.37 -13.38 35.87
N MET A 629 -27.43 -13.23 35.06
CA MET A 629 -28.86 -13.06 35.42
C MET A 629 -29.31 -11.64 35.80
N LEU A 630 -28.48 -10.64 35.58
CA LEU A 630 -28.88 -9.27 35.26
C LEU A 630 -29.10 -9.20 33.73
N ILE A 631 -29.30 -8.02 33.14
CA ILE A 631 -29.77 -7.91 31.74
C ILE A 631 -29.21 -6.62 31.10
N ASP A 632 -29.60 -5.47 31.64
CA ASP A 632 -29.33 -4.16 31.01
C ASP A 632 -28.82 -3.14 32.04
N PHE A 633 -28.20 -2.07 31.57
CA PHE A 633 -27.94 -0.88 32.37
C PHE A 633 -29.27 -0.26 32.89
N PRO A 634 -29.34 0.29 34.12
CA PRO A 634 -28.36 0.33 35.20
C PRO A 634 -28.60 -0.79 36.24
N ALA A 635 -29.23 -1.90 35.84
CA ALA A 635 -29.37 -3.07 36.70
C ALA A 635 -28.08 -3.91 36.70
N ASP A 636 -27.40 -3.94 35.56
CA ASP A 636 -26.15 -4.65 35.29
C ASP A 636 -24.88 -3.85 35.70
N PRO A 637 -23.91 -4.45 36.45
CA PRO A 637 -22.62 -3.83 36.79
C PRO A 637 -21.51 -3.96 35.74
N GLY A 638 -21.59 -4.91 34.81
CA GLY A 638 -20.67 -5.00 33.67
C GLY A 638 -20.87 -3.83 32.70
N CYS A 639 -22.10 -3.32 32.63
CA CYS A 639 -22.47 -2.18 31.82
C CYS A 639 -22.09 -0.82 32.43
N ALA A 640 -21.21 -0.07 31.76
CA ALA A 640 -20.90 1.32 32.12
C ALA A 640 -22.04 2.30 31.77
N SER A 641 -22.81 1.99 30.72
CA SER A 641 -23.94 2.75 30.17
C SER A 641 -24.84 1.84 29.32
N ALA A 642 -26.02 2.30 28.93
CA ALA A 642 -26.88 1.63 27.94
C ALA A 642 -26.13 1.39 26.61
N ALA A 643 -25.54 2.44 26.03
CA ALA A 643 -24.73 2.37 24.81
C ALA A 643 -23.36 1.66 24.97
N SER A 644 -23.15 0.85 26.02
CA SER A 644 -21.93 0.07 26.20
C SER A 644 -21.93 -1.17 25.31
N THR A 645 -20.86 -1.35 24.53
CA THR A 645 -20.71 -2.43 23.55
C THR A 645 -20.26 -3.77 24.16
N THR A 646 -20.15 -3.87 25.49
CA THR A 646 -19.87 -5.10 26.22
C THR A 646 -20.57 -5.11 27.58
N GLU A 647 -21.36 -6.16 27.85
CA GLU A 647 -21.82 -6.55 29.19
C GLU A 647 -20.77 -7.36 29.95
N ARG A 648 -19.77 -7.92 29.24
CA ARG A 648 -18.76 -8.82 29.80
C ARG A 648 -17.35 -8.18 29.77
N PRO A 649 -17.12 -7.09 30.49
CA PRO A 649 -15.79 -6.52 30.67
C PRO A 649 -14.92 -7.45 31.52
N GLN A 650 -13.60 -7.45 31.31
CA GLN A 650 -12.69 -8.41 31.97
C GLN A 650 -12.82 -8.39 33.50
N CYS A 651 -12.92 -7.20 34.12
CA CYS A 651 -13.11 -7.01 35.57
C CYS A 651 -14.43 -7.56 36.17
N ASN A 652 -15.26 -8.23 35.38
CA ASN A 652 -16.47 -8.95 35.79
C ASN A 652 -16.71 -10.21 34.92
N ASP A 653 -15.70 -10.72 34.20
CA ASP A 653 -15.88 -11.87 33.29
C ASP A 653 -15.63 -13.24 33.95
N THR A 654 -15.23 -13.26 35.24
CA THR A 654 -14.90 -14.42 36.07
C THR A 654 -13.63 -15.21 35.69
N PHE A 655 -12.75 -14.62 34.86
CA PHE A 655 -11.43 -15.15 34.55
C PHE A 655 -10.32 -14.17 34.96
N ASP A 656 -9.41 -14.66 35.82
CA ASP A 656 -8.04 -14.18 36.07
C ASP A 656 -7.30 -13.98 34.73
N ASN A 657 -7.42 -12.77 34.15
CA ASN A 657 -7.01 -12.48 32.76
C ASN A 657 -5.58 -11.91 32.66
N ASP A 658 -5.10 -11.21 33.71
CA ASP A 658 -3.72 -10.73 33.83
C ASP A 658 -2.77 -11.79 34.43
N PHE A 659 -3.33 -12.78 35.15
CA PHE A 659 -2.68 -13.87 35.87
C PHE A 659 -2.00 -13.51 37.22
N ASP A 660 -2.44 -12.44 37.89
CA ASP A 660 -2.07 -12.10 39.28
C ASP A 660 -2.55 -13.18 40.28
N GLY A 661 -3.71 -13.82 40.01
CA GLY A 661 -4.36 -14.81 40.88
C GLY A 661 -5.56 -14.29 41.69
N LEU A 662 -5.96 -13.04 41.46
CA LEU A 662 -7.29 -12.49 41.68
C LEU A 662 -8.13 -12.72 40.39
N ILE A 663 -9.36 -12.22 40.27
CA ILE A 663 -10.34 -12.77 39.28
C ILE A 663 -11.41 -11.75 38.80
N ASP A 664 -11.83 -10.82 39.66
CA ASP A 664 -12.87 -9.82 39.35
C ASP A 664 -12.81 -8.67 40.38
N PHE A 665 -13.36 -7.51 40.01
CA PHE A 665 -13.77 -6.48 40.97
C PHE A 665 -14.75 -7.04 42.02
N PRO A 666 -14.72 -6.62 43.30
CA PRO A 666 -13.77 -5.71 43.97
C PRO A 666 -12.71 -6.48 44.78
N ASN A 667 -12.38 -7.70 44.34
CA ASN A 667 -11.34 -8.51 44.99
C ASN A 667 -9.99 -8.25 44.36
N ASP A 668 -10.01 -8.02 43.05
CA ASP A 668 -8.92 -7.44 42.26
C ASP A 668 -8.73 -5.94 42.57
N PRO A 669 -7.48 -5.43 42.76
CA PRO A 669 -7.17 -4.00 42.96
C PRO A 669 -6.81 -3.24 41.68
N GLN A 670 -6.44 -3.94 40.60
CA GLN A 670 -6.13 -3.35 39.29
C GLN A 670 -7.44 -2.89 38.62
N CYS A 671 -8.53 -3.64 38.85
CA CYS A 671 -9.90 -3.22 38.58
C CYS A 671 -10.40 -2.11 39.52
N ALA A 672 -10.60 -0.89 38.99
CA ALA A 672 -11.27 0.21 39.68
C ALA A 672 -12.82 0.11 39.64
N SER A 673 -13.41 -0.57 38.65
CA SER A 673 -14.83 -0.95 38.61
C SER A 673 -15.08 -2.28 37.87
N ALA A 674 -16.22 -2.91 38.18
CA ALA A 674 -16.73 -4.09 37.44
C ALA A 674 -17.05 -3.81 35.96
N SER A 675 -17.02 -2.54 35.53
CA SER A 675 -17.35 -2.12 34.15
C SER A 675 -16.11 -1.88 33.28
N GLN A 676 -14.91 -2.29 33.72
CA GLN A 676 -13.63 -2.05 33.02
C GLN A 676 -13.20 -3.24 32.16
N ASN A 677 -12.96 -2.96 30.88
CA ASN A 677 -12.64 -3.93 29.84
C ASN A 677 -11.20 -4.50 29.87
N SER A 678 -10.42 -4.20 30.93
CA SER A 678 -9.05 -4.68 31.14
C SER A 678 -8.84 -4.97 32.63
N GLU A 679 -8.27 -6.14 32.96
CA GLU A 679 -7.73 -6.41 34.30
C GLU A 679 -6.24 -6.03 34.43
N GLU A 680 -5.51 -5.91 33.31
CA GLU A 680 -4.12 -5.44 33.31
C GLU A 680 -4.08 -4.00 33.87
N GLY A 681 -3.40 -3.83 35.00
CA GLY A 681 -3.24 -2.54 35.67
C GLY A 681 -2.50 -1.53 34.81
N GLN A 682 -2.82 -0.25 35.00
CA GLN A 682 -1.99 0.83 34.47
C GLN A 682 -0.79 1.01 35.41
N GLN A 683 0.29 1.65 34.94
CA GLN A 683 1.53 1.73 35.73
C GLN A 683 1.33 2.35 37.12
N CYS A 684 0.34 3.23 37.28
CA CYS A 684 -0.01 3.84 38.57
C CYS A 684 -0.84 2.94 39.52
N ASN A 685 -1.15 1.69 39.15
CA ASN A 685 -1.84 0.71 39.99
C ASN A 685 -1.49 -0.78 39.73
N ASP A 686 -0.40 -1.10 39.02
CA ASP A 686 0.03 -2.47 38.70
C ASP A 686 0.89 -3.13 39.80
N GLY A 687 1.24 -2.40 40.87
CA GLY A 687 2.10 -2.89 41.95
C GLY A 687 3.60 -2.93 41.61
N ILE A 688 4.05 -2.22 40.58
CA ILE A 688 5.44 -2.15 40.11
C ILE A 688 5.94 -0.70 40.13
N ASP A 689 7.04 -0.49 40.85
CA ASP A 689 7.87 0.73 40.91
C ASP A 689 8.49 0.98 39.52
N ASN A 690 7.71 1.63 38.63
CA ASN A 690 7.93 1.66 37.19
C ASN A 690 8.84 2.83 36.77
N ASP A 691 8.79 3.95 37.49
CA ASP A 691 9.75 5.06 37.33
C ASP A 691 11.09 4.82 38.06
N GLY A 692 11.11 3.93 39.05
CA GLY A 692 12.27 3.58 39.86
C GLY A 692 12.63 4.58 40.96
N ASP A 693 11.74 5.50 41.34
CA ASP A 693 11.89 6.40 42.50
C ASP A 693 11.88 5.63 43.84
N GLY A 694 11.20 4.49 43.90
CA GLY A 694 11.00 3.66 45.09
C GLY A 694 9.61 3.76 45.73
N LEU A 695 8.63 4.30 45.01
CA LEU A 695 7.22 4.45 45.39
C LEU A 695 6.35 3.81 44.30
N THR A 696 5.53 2.82 44.66
CA THR A 696 5.12 1.74 43.75
C THR A 696 3.78 1.93 43.01
N ASP A 697 2.93 2.84 43.49
CA ASP A 697 1.56 3.04 42.97
C ASP A 697 1.02 4.40 43.44
N PHE A 698 -0.09 4.87 42.87
CA PHE A 698 -0.95 5.86 43.54
C PHE A 698 -1.50 5.31 44.88
N PRO A 699 -1.57 6.10 45.98
CA PRO A 699 -1.16 7.49 46.18
C PRO A 699 0.20 7.60 46.89
N ALA A 700 1.10 6.65 46.66
CA ALA A 700 2.46 6.68 47.19
C ALA A 700 3.40 7.39 46.20
N SER A 701 3.34 7.03 44.92
CA SER A 701 4.01 7.70 43.81
C SER A 701 3.49 9.15 43.66
N PRO A 702 4.38 10.14 43.44
CA PRO A 702 4.00 11.54 43.25
C PRO A 702 3.67 11.89 41.80
N ASN A 703 4.03 11.02 40.85
CA ASN A 703 3.86 11.23 39.41
C ASN A 703 2.48 10.73 38.91
N CYS A 704 1.80 9.93 39.74
CA CYS A 704 0.40 9.57 39.57
C CYS A 704 -0.54 10.57 40.25
N ALA A 705 -1.44 11.20 39.51
CA ALA A 705 -2.57 11.96 40.04
C ALA A 705 -3.75 11.06 40.44
N SER A 706 -3.87 9.87 39.85
CA SER A 706 -4.87 8.85 40.14
C SER A 706 -4.32 7.42 39.97
N ALA A 707 -5.10 6.42 40.40
CA ALA A 707 -4.84 4.99 40.15
C ALA A 707 -5.36 4.51 38.78
N THR A 708 -5.65 5.44 37.87
CA THR A 708 -6.11 5.20 36.49
C THR A 708 -5.39 6.17 35.54
N ASP A 709 -4.13 6.46 35.85
CA ASP A 709 -3.21 7.22 34.98
C ASP A 709 -2.27 6.20 34.31
N PRO A 710 -1.97 6.34 33.00
CA PRO A 710 -1.36 5.27 32.20
C PRO A 710 0.13 5.03 32.47
N SER A 711 0.84 5.99 33.06
CA SER A 711 2.31 5.97 33.23
C SER A 711 2.72 6.52 34.59
N GLU A 712 3.71 5.89 35.24
CA GLU A 712 4.44 6.51 36.37
C GLU A 712 5.54 7.48 35.88
N GLN A 713 5.86 7.43 34.59
CA GLN A 713 6.65 8.43 33.88
C GLN A 713 5.79 9.12 32.81
N PRO A 714 4.89 10.05 33.19
CA PRO A 714 4.36 11.04 32.26
C PRO A 714 5.51 11.82 31.64
N GLU A 715 5.44 12.04 30.33
CA GLU A 715 6.38 12.80 29.49
C GLU A 715 6.86 14.07 30.23
N CYS A 716 5.92 14.89 30.70
CA CYS A 716 6.11 16.12 31.49
C CYS A 716 6.79 15.99 32.87
N SER A 717 7.42 14.85 33.16
CA SER A 717 8.14 14.53 34.39
C SER A 717 9.26 13.49 34.24
N ASP A 718 9.51 12.95 33.03
CA ASP A 718 10.51 11.88 32.82
C ASP A 718 11.96 12.40 32.70
N GLY A 719 12.13 13.72 32.51
CA GLY A 719 13.41 14.41 32.37
C GLY A 719 14.05 14.30 30.97
N ILE A 720 13.28 13.92 29.96
CA ILE A 720 13.62 13.90 28.53
C ILE A 720 12.93 15.09 27.85
N ASP A 721 13.47 15.51 26.71
CA ASP A 721 12.93 16.53 25.81
C ASP A 721 12.24 15.76 24.67
N ASN A 722 10.94 15.46 24.81
CA ASN A 722 10.19 14.56 23.94
C ASN A 722 9.48 15.28 22.78
N ASP A 723 9.22 16.59 22.89
CA ASP A 723 8.67 17.42 21.79
C ASP A 723 9.76 18.16 20.97
N ASN A 724 10.97 18.30 21.55
CA ASN A 724 12.16 18.94 20.96
C ASN A 724 12.14 20.48 20.87
N ASP A 725 11.35 21.18 21.69
CA ASP A 725 11.48 22.65 21.88
C ASP A 725 12.75 23.05 22.67
N GLY A 726 13.34 22.12 23.43
CA GLY A 726 14.52 22.34 24.28
C GLY A 726 14.21 22.48 25.78
N LEU A 727 12.96 22.26 26.18
CA LEU A 727 12.50 22.06 27.55
C LEU A 727 12.33 20.55 27.82
N ALA A 728 11.41 20.11 28.69
CA ALA A 728 11.31 18.71 29.13
C ALA A 728 10.20 18.48 30.19
N ASP A 729 10.29 19.22 31.29
CA ASP A 729 9.49 18.96 32.50
C ASP A 729 8.52 20.10 32.81
N PHE A 730 7.33 19.74 33.31
CA PHE A 730 6.62 20.62 34.22
C PHE A 730 7.44 20.82 35.50
N THR A 731 7.62 22.06 35.97
CA THR A 731 8.52 22.35 37.12
C THR A 731 8.11 21.77 38.49
N GLY A 732 8.32 20.46 38.66
CA GLY A 732 8.24 19.71 39.92
C GLY A 732 9.59 19.13 40.37
N VAL A 733 10.33 18.48 39.48
CA VAL A 733 11.45 17.57 39.83
C VAL A 733 12.86 18.20 39.70
N GLY A 734 12.95 19.53 39.67
CA GLY A 734 14.09 20.25 40.26
C GLY A 734 15.44 20.22 39.51
N ILE A 735 15.47 19.90 38.22
CA ILE A 735 16.70 20.02 37.39
C ILE A 735 16.58 20.95 36.16
N VAL A 736 15.40 21.13 35.56
CA VAL A 736 15.19 22.02 34.40
C VAL A 736 14.50 23.34 34.80
N PHE A 737 14.82 24.42 34.07
CA PHE A 737 14.23 25.78 34.15
C PHE A 737 14.57 26.51 32.83
N PRO A 738 13.62 27.00 32.00
CA PRO A 738 12.16 27.10 32.18
C PRO A 738 11.39 25.80 32.47
N ALA A 739 10.09 25.95 32.74
CA ALA A 739 9.13 24.86 32.67
C ALA A 739 8.69 24.69 31.22
N ASP A 740 8.39 23.47 30.83
CA ASP A 740 7.84 23.14 29.52
C ASP A 740 6.51 23.89 29.21
N PRO A 741 6.24 24.34 27.96
CA PRO A 741 5.07 25.13 27.61
C PRO A 741 3.84 24.29 27.22
N GLY A 742 4.02 23.05 26.76
CA GLY A 742 2.91 22.13 26.47
C GLY A 742 2.38 21.44 27.73
N CYS A 743 3.28 21.16 28.68
CA CYS A 743 2.93 20.54 29.95
C CYS A 743 2.03 21.41 30.84
N SER A 744 0.77 21.01 31.02
CA SER A 744 -0.15 21.68 31.94
C SER A 744 0.05 21.25 33.41
N SER A 745 0.68 20.09 33.64
CA SER A 745 1.04 19.56 34.97
C SER A 745 2.17 18.54 34.88
N ALA A 746 2.71 18.11 36.02
CA ALA A 746 3.72 17.02 36.09
C ALA A 746 3.09 15.62 35.98
N THR A 747 1.78 15.53 35.78
CA THR A 747 1.05 14.28 35.54
C THR A 747 0.31 14.38 34.21
N ASP A 748 0.93 15.07 33.24
CA ASP A 748 0.41 15.33 31.91
C ASP A 748 1.21 14.51 30.89
N GLY A 749 0.50 13.82 30.00
CA GLY A 749 1.08 12.78 29.13
C GLY A 749 1.49 13.29 27.75
N SER A 750 2.03 14.52 27.67
CA SER A 750 2.45 15.16 26.43
C SER A 750 3.14 16.51 26.69
N GLU A 751 4.41 16.63 26.32
CA GLU A 751 5.12 17.92 26.20
C GLU A 751 4.68 18.73 24.97
N PHE A 752 4.06 18.11 23.95
CA PHE A 752 3.72 18.81 22.70
C PHE A 752 2.83 20.03 22.92
N ALA A 753 3.41 21.22 22.73
CA ALA A 753 2.69 22.48 22.78
C ALA A 753 1.68 22.58 21.63
N SER A 754 0.39 22.41 21.94
CA SER A 754 -0.70 22.50 20.96
C SER A 754 -0.61 23.81 20.17
N ALA A 755 -0.53 23.70 18.84
CA ALA A 755 0.15 24.66 17.98
C ALA A 755 -0.56 26.03 17.84
N THR A 756 -0.43 26.88 18.86
CA THR A 756 -0.32 28.34 18.77
C THR A 756 -0.04 28.91 20.18
N LEU A 757 1.23 28.99 20.55
CA LEU A 757 1.61 30.00 21.55
C LEU A 757 1.20 31.36 20.99
N ALA A 758 0.40 32.11 21.75
CA ALA A 758 -0.05 33.42 21.33
C ALA A 758 1.14 34.39 21.31
N ALA A 759 1.18 35.31 20.35
CA ALA A 759 2.32 36.22 20.12
C ALA A 759 2.68 37.15 21.31
N CYS A 760 1.90 37.14 22.39
CA CYS A 760 2.16 37.79 23.68
C CYS A 760 2.72 36.83 24.76
N SER A 761 3.14 35.63 24.34
CA SER A 761 3.62 34.51 25.16
C SER A 761 4.59 33.56 24.44
N ASP A 762 5.04 33.90 23.23
CA ASP A 762 5.88 33.02 22.38
C ASP A 762 7.39 33.33 22.45
N GLY A 763 7.79 34.31 23.27
CA GLY A 763 9.19 34.68 23.46
C GLY A 763 9.80 35.54 22.36
N GLN A 764 9.02 36.09 21.43
CA GLN A 764 9.51 36.87 20.29
C GLN A 764 8.92 38.29 20.22
N ASP A 765 9.82 39.27 20.05
CA ASP A 765 9.53 40.68 19.71
C ASP A 765 8.87 40.77 18.32
N ASN A 766 7.57 40.50 18.26
CA ASN A 766 6.80 40.27 17.04
C ASN A 766 6.31 41.59 16.39
N ASP A 767 6.24 42.67 17.19
CA ASP A 767 5.97 44.05 16.76
C ASP A 767 7.25 44.82 16.37
N GLY A 768 8.38 44.54 17.04
CA GLY A 768 9.70 45.11 16.75
C GLY A 768 10.06 46.37 17.54
N ASP A 769 9.33 46.73 18.61
CA ASP A 769 9.65 47.89 19.47
C ASP A 769 10.74 47.61 20.54
N GLY A 770 11.03 46.34 20.83
CA GLY A 770 12.03 45.90 21.80
C GLY A 770 11.50 45.45 23.16
N PHE A 771 10.19 45.26 23.32
CA PHE A 771 9.61 44.33 24.29
C PHE A 771 9.40 42.94 23.62
N ILE A 772 8.84 41.95 24.33
CA ILE A 772 8.95 40.51 23.92
C ILE A 772 7.70 39.66 24.26
N ASP A 773 7.04 39.93 25.40
CA ASP A 773 5.88 39.15 25.87
C ASP A 773 5.09 39.96 26.90
N TYR A 774 3.84 39.57 27.17
CA TYR A 774 3.13 40.01 28.37
C TYR A 774 3.85 39.57 29.67
N PRO A 775 3.99 40.42 30.71
CA PRO A 775 3.52 41.81 30.87
C PRO A 775 4.65 42.85 30.65
N ALA A 776 5.71 42.49 29.92
CA ALA A 776 6.77 43.41 29.55
C ALA A 776 6.35 44.27 28.36
N ASP A 777 5.66 43.67 27.40
CA ASP A 777 5.10 44.33 26.23
C ASP A 777 3.90 45.26 26.58
N PRO A 778 3.83 46.49 26.05
CA PRO A 778 2.73 47.42 26.29
C PRO A 778 1.52 47.30 25.34
N GLY A 779 1.63 46.55 24.24
CA GLY A 779 0.54 46.27 23.31
C GLY A 779 -0.32 45.08 23.73
N CYS A 780 0.29 44.05 24.30
CA CYS A 780 -0.34 42.89 24.91
C CYS A 780 -1.27 43.25 26.08
N GLY A 781 -2.56 42.92 25.96
CA GLY A 781 -3.53 43.00 27.05
C GLY A 781 -3.44 41.83 28.02
N GLY A 782 -3.03 40.66 27.54
CA GLY A 782 -2.73 39.44 28.27
C GLY A 782 -1.88 38.47 27.44
N ALA A 783 -1.33 37.43 28.10
CA ALA A 783 -0.45 36.45 27.46
C ALA A 783 -1.10 35.71 26.26
N GLY A 784 -2.41 35.47 26.30
CA GLY A 784 -3.16 34.82 25.23
C GLY A 784 -3.57 35.71 24.05
N ASP A 785 -3.07 36.94 23.96
CA ASP A 785 -3.38 37.84 22.83
C ASP A 785 -2.52 37.49 21.61
N THR A 786 -3.15 37.31 20.44
CA THR A 786 -2.50 36.77 19.23
C THR A 786 -1.67 37.79 18.43
N ASN A 787 -1.42 38.99 18.97
CA ASN A 787 -0.56 40.01 18.38
C ASN A 787 -0.17 41.08 19.41
N GLU A 788 1.08 41.55 19.34
CA GLU A 788 1.62 42.59 20.22
C GLU A 788 1.32 44.04 19.73
N PHE A 789 0.68 44.23 18.57
CA PHE A 789 0.53 45.55 17.97
C PHE A 789 -0.37 46.49 18.80
N ALA A 790 0.27 47.44 19.50
CA ALA A 790 -0.42 48.45 20.29
C ALA A 790 -1.51 49.19 19.46
N ALA A 791 -2.77 48.99 19.84
CA ALA A 791 -3.98 49.15 19.01
C ALA A 791 -4.37 50.58 18.51
N ASN A 792 -3.41 51.44 18.17
CA ASN A 792 -3.66 52.79 17.68
C ASN A 792 -2.49 53.42 16.87
N GLN A 793 -2.09 52.83 15.75
CA GLN A 793 -1.32 53.52 14.69
C GLN A 793 -1.92 53.27 13.30
N VAL A 794 -2.80 54.15 12.84
CA VAL A 794 -3.38 54.08 11.49
C VAL A 794 -2.78 55.17 10.58
N ASN A 795 -2.23 54.76 9.44
CA ASN A 795 -1.72 55.59 8.33
C ASN A 795 -0.52 56.54 8.58
N GLY A 796 0.57 56.32 7.83
CA GLY A 796 1.09 57.44 7.01
C GLY A 796 2.60 57.63 6.83
N GLY A 797 3.22 56.83 5.97
CA GLY A 797 4.10 57.32 4.88
C GLY A 797 5.49 57.94 5.19
N LEU A 798 6.49 57.43 4.46
CA LEU A 798 7.83 58.00 4.21
C LEU A 798 8.81 58.08 5.40
N GLY A 799 9.77 57.14 5.41
CA GLY A 799 11.15 57.45 5.79
C GLY A 799 11.86 56.38 6.61
N HIS A 800 12.80 55.65 5.99
CA HIS A 800 13.91 55.02 6.71
C HIS A 800 14.73 56.08 7.46
N PRO A 801 15.16 55.78 8.70
CA PRO A 801 16.47 56.18 9.17
C PRO A 801 17.25 54.97 9.72
N ILE A 802 18.33 54.58 9.03
CA ILE A 802 19.23 53.51 9.49
C ILE A 802 19.97 53.93 10.78
N PRO A 803 19.91 53.14 11.87
CA PRO A 803 20.87 53.17 12.96
C PRO A 803 21.92 52.05 12.75
N ALA A 804 23.14 52.38 12.32
CA ALA A 804 24.24 52.69 13.22
C ALA A 804 24.91 51.44 13.86
N ALA A 805 25.72 50.73 13.07
CA ALA A 805 26.58 49.65 13.55
C ALA A 805 27.56 50.10 14.64
N SER A 806 27.81 49.21 15.61
CA SER A 806 28.81 49.37 16.68
C SER A 806 30.01 48.41 16.47
N PRO A 807 31.19 48.64 17.08
CA PRO A 807 32.46 48.14 16.55
C PRO A 807 33.02 46.87 17.23
N ILE A 808 34.18 46.41 16.70
CA ILE A 808 35.00 45.24 17.09
C ILE A 808 34.54 43.99 16.32
N SER A 809 35.31 43.44 15.38
CA SER A 809 36.66 42.92 15.62
C SER A 809 37.76 43.31 14.58
N LEU A 810 38.94 42.69 14.68
CA LEU A 810 40.22 43.14 14.10
C LEU A 810 40.94 42.01 13.31
N LEU A 811 41.81 42.37 12.34
CA LEU A 811 42.65 41.47 11.51
C LEU A 811 41.82 40.63 10.49
N VAL A 812 42.17 40.36 9.22
CA VAL A 812 43.35 40.50 8.32
C VAL A 812 42.78 40.99 6.93
N LEU A 813 43.41 41.59 5.90
CA LEU A 813 44.78 41.66 5.34
C LEU A 813 45.10 43.09 4.80
N VAL A 814 46.13 43.23 3.95
CA VAL A 814 46.40 44.40 3.08
C VAL A 814 46.86 43.91 1.70
N LEU A 815 46.21 44.33 0.58
CA LEU A 815 46.87 44.62 -0.72
C LEU A 815 45.90 45.13 -1.82
N SER A 816 46.41 46.05 -2.66
CA SER A 816 46.06 46.30 -4.07
C SER A 816 44.60 46.54 -4.50
N LEU A 817 44.16 47.81 -4.44
CA LEU A 817 43.32 48.41 -5.48
C LEU A 817 44.16 49.39 -6.31
N MET A 818 44.43 49.07 -7.58
CA MET A 818 45.19 49.91 -8.52
C MET A 818 44.33 50.31 -9.73
N GLY A 819 43.92 51.58 -9.78
CA GLY A 819 43.20 52.17 -10.91
C GLY A 819 41.68 51.88 -10.92
N ILE A 820 40.89 52.49 -11.80
CA ILE A 820 41.26 53.43 -12.88
C ILE A 820 40.29 54.63 -12.88
N ALA A 821 40.81 55.85 -12.73
CA ALA A 821 40.09 57.09 -13.00
C ALA A 821 41.07 58.19 -13.43
N GLY A 822 41.41 58.23 -14.73
CA GLY A 822 42.40 59.17 -15.26
C GLY A 822 41.75 60.31 -16.06
N LEU A 823 42.03 61.56 -15.68
CA LEU A 823 42.31 62.74 -16.53
C LEU A 823 42.40 63.97 -15.59
N ALA A 824 43.56 64.52 -15.24
CA ALA A 824 44.57 65.23 -16.04
C ALA A 824 44.30 66.75 -16.21
N LEU A 825 45.31 67.57 -15.85
CA LEU A 825 45.45 69.03 -16.09
C LEU A 825 44.54 69.92 -15.17
N TYR A 826 44.93 71.12 -14.71
CA TYR A 826 46.12 71.95 -15.00
C TYR A 826 46.53 72.88 -13.82
N ARG A 827 47.82 72.79 -13.40
CA ARG A 827 48.71 73.84 -12.82
C ARG A 827 48.17 75.02 -11.95
N ARG A 828 48.90 75.24 -10.84
CA ARG A 828 49.33 76.51 -10.19
C ARG A 828 48.31 77.36 -9.38
N GLN A 829 48.46 77.31 -8.05
CA GLN A 829 49.14 78.33 -7.21
C GLN A 829 49.37 77.67 -5.82
N SER A 830 50.52 77.74 -5.11
CA SER A 830 51.54 78.78 -4.88
C SER A 830 51.32 79.64 -3.61
N ALA A 831 51.32 78.98 -2.46
CA ALA A 831 51.91 79.45 -1.21
C ALA A 831 52.49 78.23 -0.47
#